data_AF-A0A6N8BQ81-F1
#
_entry.id   AF-A0A6N8BQ81-F1
#
_cell.length_a   1.000
_cell.length_b   1.000
_cell.length_c   1.000
_cell.angle_alpha   90.00
_cell.angle_beta   90.00
_cell.angle_gamma   90.00
#
_symmetry.space_group_name_H-M   'P 1'
#
loop_
_entity.id
_entity.type
_entity.pdbx_description
1 polymer ?
#
loop_
_entity_poly.entity_id
_entity_poly.type
_entity_poly.pdbx_seq_one_letter_code
_entity_poly.pdbx_strand_id
1 'polypeptide(L)'
;MTIRLRVILGFLLTIAVMAAGTLPFMVKTMRDNAEESYLANASTQLQLMSNYVEAFISGAERDVALLAQEPYIAEAVGLFPNFSNSKEAEVFSRADLSVDAFKTVQPLVRLDEGSEDYVEAYAGYTDGSYATSADNTKVPAGYNTSKRPWYTQRAASSQKVGLADSYLSITGELVVAITHKMFSRKGDFTGVLGIDVSLNGLSQRFADLNFGKTGYFMLLENTGRILCNPRYKDLTGKIIGKDLQDPGLVKLFGMKDGSASTVINGQEVRASVRTTPHGWKILMLQNEGEIFAATNSAIHASIVITASVALLMLIIAWAIARSINKPLSLLVKEADKVATGDLDVNLDARLFYGELAELHAALLNMVTNLQDMITTSRQQGEEAHRQAALAKEATAQAEEARKQAENARREGMLSAAQQLEEVVKIIASASNELEAHIGQANHLSGESALRLGDAATAMNQMNATVREVASNASSASGMSDQTRANAENGEKIVQQALESIDRVHTVSQALKDDMGTLNDHAQAINRIMNVISDIADQTNLLALNAAIEAARAGEAGRGFAVVADEVRKLAEKTMASTNDVGNAIAAIQQSTAKSVGSVENALEQVKTATEFANRSGEALREIVNNALSTADQVRAIATASEEQSATSEEINRSIVDVNDRAEQTVHAMNAASSAVTDLAEQTKSLGNLVADMKRS
;
A
#
# COMPACT_ATOMS: atom_id res chain seq x y z
N MET A 1 -9.50 45.49 44.46
CA MET A 1 -8.69 44.47 43.77
C MET A 1 -7.44 45.14 43.24
N THR A 2 -6.22 44.74 43.63
CA THR A 2 -4.98 45.43 43.25
C THR A 2 -4.65 45.20 41.77
N ILE A 3 -3.93 46.14 41.14
CA ILE A 3 -3.45 46.02 39.74
C ILE A 3 -2.64 44.72 39.57
N ARG A 4 -1.80 44.38 40.55
CA ARG A 4 -1.10 43.10 40.67
C ARG A 4 -2.01 41.88 40.48
N LEU A 5 -3.14 41.85 41.19
CA LEU A 5 -4.06 40.73 41.15
C LEU A 5 -4.78 40.63 39.79
N ARG A 6 -5.12 41.78 39.17
CA ARG A 6 -5.74 41.81 37.83
C ARG A 6 -4.79 41.31 36.73
N VAL A 7 -3.53 41.72 36.75
CA VAL A 7 -2.52 41.26 35.77
C VAL A 7 -2.28 39.76 35.91
N ILE A 8 -2.06 39.27 37.14
CA ILE A 8 -1.85 37.84 37.39
C ILE A 8 -3.09 37.02 36.95
N LEU A 9 -4.30 37.49 37.24
CA LEU A 9 -5.52 36.81 36.80
C LEU A 9 -5.70 36.81 35.28
N GLY A 10 -5.28 37.86 34.57
CA GLY A 10 -5.31 37.87 33.10
C GLY A 10 -4.39 36.81 32.47
N PHE A 11 -3.18 36.66 32.99
CA PHE A 11 -2.26 35.60 32.55
C PHE A 11 -2.71 34.21 32.99
N LEU A 12 -3.24 34.05 34.20
CA LEU A 12 -3.82 32.77 34.63
C LEU A 12 -5.04 32.37 33.79
N LEU A 13 -5.86 33.33 33.38
CA LEU A 13 -7.00 33.06 32.49
C LEU A 13 -6.55 32.59 31.11
N THR A 14 -5.52 33.21 30.53
CA THR A 14 -4.98 32.78 29.21
C THR A 14 -4.31 31.41 29.29
N ILE A 15 -3.55 31.13 30.35
CA ILE A 15 -2.99 29.80 30.63
C ILE A 15 -4.11 28.77 30.82
N ALA A 16 -5.17 29.11 31.55
CA ALA A 16 -6.32 28.23 31.75
C ALA A 16 -7.06 27.93 30.44
N VAL A 17 -7.22 28.93 29.55
CA VAL A 17 -7.83 28.73 28.23
C VAL A 17 -6.97 27.82 27.35
N MET A 18 -5.64 27.97 27.35
CA MET A 18 -4.76 27.03 26.61
C MET A 18 -4.83 25.61 27.19
N ALA A 19 -4.71 25.49 28.52
CA ALA A 19 -4.66 24.19 29.18
C ALA A 19 -5.99 23.43 29.15
N ALA A 20 -7.12 24.13 29.23
CA ALA A 20 -8.45 23.52 29.21
C ALA A 20 -9.07 23.45 27.81
N GLY A 21 -8.63 24.28 26.86
CA GLY A 21 -9.19 24.38 25.52
C GLY A 21 -8.31 23.73 24.46
N THR A 22 -7.18 24.37 24.14
CA THR A 22 -6.40 24.00 22.95
C THR A 22 -5.67 22.67 23.12
N LEU A 23 -5.08 22.41 24.29
CA LEU A 23 -4.32 21.19 24.52
C LEU A 23 -5.23 19.93 24.51
N PRO A 24 -6.36 19.87 25.23
CA PRO A 24 -7.28 18.71 25.16
C PRO A 24 -7.90 18.55 23.77
N PHE A 25 -8.24 19.64 23.09
CA PHE A 25 -8.75 19.60 21.72
C PHE A 25 -7.73 18.99 20.77
N MET A 26 -6.48 19.46 20.80
CA MET A 26 -5.42 18.94 19.95
C MET A 26 -5.08 17.48 20.28
N VAL A 27 -5.00 17.11 21.57
CA VAL A 27 -4.81 15.70 21.99
C VAL A 27 -5.92 14.81 21.44
N LYS A 28 -7.18 15.27 21.53
CA LYS A 28 -8.32 14.57 20.97
C LYS A 28 -8.18 14.44 19.45
N THR A 29 -7.94 15.54 18.72
CA THR A 29 -7.77 15.52 17.26
C THR A 29 -6.62 14.61 16.82
N MET A 30 -5.48 14.61 17.53
CA MET A 30 -4.35 13.74 17.22
C MET A 30 -4.69 12.26 17.43
N ARG A 31 -5.43 11.93 18.49
CA ARG A 31 -5.91 10.56 18.72
C ARG A 31 -6.96 10.14 17.68
N ASP A 32 -7.92 11.01 17.39
CA ASP A 32 -8.96 10.77 16.39
C ASP A 32 -8.33 10.54 15.01
N ASN A 33 -7.36 11.37 14.61
CA ASN A 33 -6.63 11.21 13.34
C ASN A 33 -5.82 9.91 13.28
N ALA A 34 -5.18 9.52 14.37
CA ALA A 34 -4.43 8.26 14.45
C ALA A 34 -5.37 7.04 14.38
N GLU A 35 -6.54 7.12 15.01
CA GLU A 35 -7.58 6.10 14.93
C GLU A 35 -8.17 6.01 13.52
N GLU A 36 -8.51 7.15 12.88
CA GLU A 36 -8.99 7.18 11.50
C GLU A 36 -7.96 6.61 10.53
N SER A 37 -6.68 6.97 10.68
CA SER A 37 -5.59 6.45 9.85
C SER A 37 -5.43 4.94 10.00
N TYR A 38 -5.50 4.44 11.24
CA TYR A 38 -5.50 3.00 11.52
C TYR A 38 -6.71 2.31 10.87
N LEU A 39 -7.92 2.83 11.04
CA LEU A 39 -9.15 2.25 10.51
C LEU A 39 -9.16 2.23 8.97
N ALA A 40 -8.69 3.30 8.33
CA ALA A 40 -8.56 3.38 6.89
C ALA A 40 -7.57 2.32 6.36
N ASN A 41 -6.38 2.23 6.97
CA ASN A 41 -5.39 1.23 6.61
C ASN A 41 -5.93 -0.19 6.85
N ALA A 42 -6.56 -0.43 7.99
CA ALA A 42 -7.12 -1.74 8.31
C ALA A 42 -8.21 -2.16 7.33
N SER A 43 -9.10 -1.24 6.93
CA SER A 43 -10.12 -1.50 5.91
C SER A 43 -9.49 -1.91 4.58
N THR A 44 -8.49 -1.16 4.10
CA THR A 44 -7.77 -1.47 2.85
C THR A 44 -7.06 -2.82 2.92
N GLN A 45 -6.30 -3.07 3.99
CA GLN A 45 -5.56 -4.31 4.15
C GLN A 45 -6.49 -5.53 4.27
N LEU A 46 -7.56 -5.43 5.06
CA LEU A 46 -8.54 -6.50 5.19
C LEU A 46 -9.29 -6.75 3.87
N GLN A 47 -9.54 -5.71 3.07
CA GLN A 47 -10.12 -5.89 1.74
C GLN A 47 -9.14 -6.64 0.81
N LEU A 48 -7.86 -6.27 0.80
CA LEU A 48 -6.84 -6.99 0.02
C LEU A 48 -6.73 -8.46 0.44
N MET A 49 -6.76 -8.72 1.75
CA MET A 49 -6.74 -10.08 2.28
C MET A 49 -7.99 -10.87 1.93
N SER A 50 -9.17 -10.24 2.01
CA SER A 50 -10.41 -10.85 1.58
C SER A 50 -10.37 -11.22 0.10
N ASN A 51 -9.88 -10.30 -0.76
CA ASN A 51 -9.75 -10.55 -2.20
C ASN A 51 -8.75 -11.67 -2.49
N TYR A 52 -7.64 -11.74 -1.74
CA TYR A 52 -6.66 -12.80 -1.87
C TYR A 52 -7.25 -14.17 -1.55
N VAL A 53 -7.90 -14.29 -0.38
CA VAL A 53 -8.56 -15.54 0.04
C VAL A 53 -9.65 -15.94 -0.96
N GLU A 54 -10.42 -14.98 -1.45
CA GLU A 54 -11.46 -15.21 -2.46
C GLU A 54 -10.87 -15.69 -3.80
N ALA A 55 -9.86 -15.01 -4.34
CA ALA A 55 -9.21 -15.40 -5.59
C ALA A 55 -8.60 -16.80 -5.49
N PHE A 56 -8.01 -17.12 -4.33
CA PHE A 56 -7.47 -18.43 -4.04
C PHE A 56 -8.56 -19.52 -4.02
N ILE A 57 -9.63 -19.33 -3.25
CA ILE A 57 -10.75 -20.28 -3.17
C ILE A 57 -11.39 -20.46 -4.55
N SER A 58 -11.69 -19.36 -5.25
CA SER A 58 -12.30 -19.41 -6.58
C SER A 58 -11.40 -20.04 -7.63
N GLY A 59 -10.07 -20.00 -7.46
CA GLY A 59 -9.12 -20.78 -8.26
C GLY A 59 -9.35 -22.28 -8.08
N ALA A 60 -9.29 -22.76 -6.84
CA ALA A 60 -9.53 -24.16 -6.52
C ALA A 60 -10.95 -24.63 -6.92
N GLU A 61 -11.96 -23.77 -6.81
CA GLU A 61 -13.32 -24.07 -7.27
C GLU A 61 -13.39 -24.32 -8.79
N ARG A 62 -12.66 -23.53 -9.59
CA ARG A 62 -12.59 -23.74 -11.05
C ARG A 62 -11.86 -25.03 -11.38
N ASP A 63 -10.77 -25.33 -10.69
CA ASP A 63 -9.97 -26.51 -10.95
C ASP A 63 -10.72 -27.80 -10.63
N VAL A 64 -11.41 -27.84 -9.47
CA VAL A 64 -12.25 -28.99 -9.13
C VAL A 64 -13.46 -29.09 -10.06
N ALA A 65 -14.03 -27.97 -10.52
CA ALA A 65 -15.16 -27.98 -11.45
C ALA A 65 -14.76 -28.46 -12.85
N LEU A 66 -13.54 -28.16 -13.30
CA LEU A 66 -13.00 -28.63 -14.56
C LEU A 66 -12.84 -30.16 -14.53
N LEU A 67 -12.22 -30.69 -13.47
CA LEU A 67 -12.04 -32.14 -13.32
C LEU A 67 -13.35 -32.89 -13.11
N ALA A 68 -14.32 -32.30 -12.40
CA ALA A 68 -15.63 -32.92 -12.20
C ALA A 68 -16.45 -33.02 -13.51
N GLN A 69 -16.08 -32.28 -14.55
CA GLN A 69 -16.69 -32.39 -15.89
C GLN A 69 -16.10 -33.51 -16.74
N GLU A 70 -14.95 -34.09 -16.34
CA GLU A 70 -14.32 -35.18 -17.06
C GLU A 70 -15.14 -36.48 -16.89
N PRO A 71 -15.78 -37.01 -17.95
CA PRO A 71 -16.73 -38.11 -17.79
C PRO A 71 -16.10 -39.39 -17.22
N TYR A 72 -14.83 -39.65 -17.55
CA TYR A 72 -14.12 -40.83 -17.07
C TYR A 72 -13.77 -40.75 -15.57
N ILE A 73 -13.69 -39.54 -14.98
CA ILE A 73 -13.54 -39.37 -13.54
C ILE A 73 -14.89 -39.57 -12.85
N ALA A 74 -15.95 -38.96 -13.39
CA ALA A 74 -17.29 -39.03 -12.81
C ALA A 74 -17.91 -40.43 -12.91
N GLU A 75 -17.52 -41.25 -13.89
CA GLU A 75 -18.08 -42.60 -14.12
C GLU A 75 -17.21 -43.74 -13.54
N ALA A 76 -16.16 -43.42 -12.77
CA ALA A 76 -15.23 -44.41 -12.21
C ALA A 76 -15.72 -45.14 -10.94
N VAL A 77 -17.03 -45.21 -10.73
CA VAL A 77 -17.63 -45.97 -9.62
C VAL A 77 -17.22 -47.44 -9.75
N GLY A 78 -16.71 -48.04 -8.68
CA GLY A 78 -16.24 -49.43 -8.64
C GLY A 78 -14.79 -49.63 -9.10
N LEU A 79 -14.10 -48.57 -9.52
CA LEU A 79 -12.75 -48.65 -10.08
C LEU A 79 -11.65 -48.58 -9.02
N PHE A 80 -11.93 -47.95 -7.87
CA PHE A 80 -10.96 -47.68 -6.82
C PHE A 80 -11.20 -48.52 -5.55
N PRO A 81 -10.19 -48.68 -4.66
CA PRO A 81 -10.37 -49.39 -3.40
C PRO A 81 -11.42 -48.76 -2.48
N ASN A 82 -12.07 -49.59 -1.66
CA ASN A 82 -13.03 -49.17 -0.64
C ASN A 82 -12.52 -49.56 0.74
N PHE A 83 -12.27 -48.56 1.58
CA PHE A 83 -11.68 -48.72 2.91
C PHE A 83 -12.71 -48.74 4.05
N SER A 84 -14.02 -48.68 3.74
CA SER A 84 -15.06 -48.51 4.77
C SER A 84 -15.22 -49.72 5.70
N ASN A 85 -14.79 -50.91 5.25
CA ASN A 85 -14.86 -52.16 6.01
C ASN A 85 -13.49 -52.64 6.51
N SER A 86 -12.42 -51.87 6.32
CA SER A 86 -11.08 -52.26 6.77
C SER A 86 -11.02 -52.28 8.30
N LYS A 87 -10.41 -53.34 8.86
CA LYS A 87 -10.23 -53.49 10.32
C LYS A 87 -8.95 -52.83 10.82
N GLU A 88 -7.99 -52.62 9.92
CA GLU A 88 -6.69 -52.00 10.18
C GLU A 88 -6.46 -50.89 9.15
N ALA A 89 -5.48 -50.03 9.40
CA ALA A 89 -5.10 -48.99 8.44
C ALA A 89 -4.44 -49.65 7.23
N GLU A 90 -4.89 -49.29 6.03
CA GLU A 90 -4.39 -49.82 4.76
C GLU A 90 -3.57 -48.73 4.04
N VAL A 91 -2.58 -49.14 3.25
CA VAL A 91 -1.78 -48.19 2.46
C VAL A 91 -2.43 -48.06 1.08
N PHE A 92 -2.78 -46.83 0.70
CA PHE A 92 -3.10 -46.53 -0.69
C PHE A 92 -1.78 -46.41 -1.46
N SER A 93 -1.55 -47.29 -2.44
CA SER A 93 -0.42 -47.20 -3.36
C SER A 93 -0.91 -47.17 -4.80
N ARG A 94 -0.42 -46.20 -5.57
CA ARG A 94 -0.75 -46.10 -7.00
C ARG A 94 -0.23 -47.29 -7.80
N ALA A 95 0.80 -47.98 -7.30
CA ALA A 95 1.34 -49.19 -7.91
C ALA A 95 0.39 -50.40 -7.86
N ASP A 96 -0.54 -50.41 -6.89
CA ASP A 96 -1.51 -51.50 -6.69
C ASP A 96 -2.81 -51.29 -7.48
N LEU A 97 -2.94 -50.15 -8.17
CA LEU A 97 -4.12 -49.82 -8.98
C LEU A 97 -4.16 -50.61 -10.30
N SER A 98 -5.37 -50.93 -10.76
CA SER A 98 -5.56 -51.43 -12.12
C SER A 98 -5.10 -50.38 -13.15
N VAL A 99 -4.81 -50.81 -14.39
CA VAL A 99 -4.38 -49.88 -15.46
C VAL A 99 -5.38 -48.75 -15.68
N ASP A 100 -6.68 -49.06 -15.60
CA ASP A 100 -7.74 -48.07 -15.78
C ASP A 100 -7.86 -47.14 -14.57
N ALA A 101 -7.77 -47.68 -13.34
CA ALA A 101 -7.75 -46.86 -12.12
C ALA A 101 -6.54 -45.91 -12.10
N PHE A 102 -5.36 -46.42 -12.49
CA PHE A 102 -4.13 -45.64 -12.58
C PHE A 102 -4.27 -44.50 -13.59
N LYS A 103 -4.84 -44.73 -14.78
CA LYS A 103 -5.07 -43.64 -15.77
C LYS A 103 -6.07 -42.61 -15.26
N THR A 104 -7.14 -43.04 -14.61
CA THR A 104 -8.19 -42.17 -14.09
C THR A 104 -7.72 -41.28 -12.93
N VAL A 105 -6.74 -41.73 -12.14
CA VAL A 105 -6.18 -40.93 -11.03
C VAL A 105 -5.16 -39.87 -11.49
N GLN A 106 -4.55 -40.05 -12.67
CA GLN A 106 -3.49 -39.14 -13.14
C GLN A 106 -3.87 -37.65 -13.20
N PRO A 107 -5.10 -37.25 -13.62
CA PRO A 107 -5.49 -35.84 -13.57
C PRO A 107 -5.53 -35.27 -12.15
N LEU A 108 -5.92 -36.07 -11.15
CA LEU A 108 -5.87 -35.66 -9.74
C LEU A 108 -4.43 -35.44 -9.29
N VAL A 109 -3.53 -36.35 -9.67
CA VAL A 109 -2.09 -36.23 -9.38
C VAL A 109 -1.50 -34.98 -10.02
N ARG A 110 -1.77 -34.73 -11.31
CA ARG A 110 -1.25 -33.53 -12.01
C ARG A 110 -1.78 -32.23 -11.42
N LEU A 111 -3.01 -32.24 -10.94
CA LEU A 111 -3.59 -31.07 -10.30
C LEU A 111 -2.90 -30.78 -8.96
N ASP A 112 -2.75 -31.80 -8.13
CA ASP A 112 -2.05 -31.73 -6.85
C ASP A 112 -0.59 -31.29 -7.02
N GLU A 113 0.18 -31.99 -7.87
CA GLU A 113 1.58 -31.65 -8.17
C GLU A 113 1.75 -30.30 -8.90
N GLY A 114 0.68 -29.79 -9.52
CA GLY A 114 0.68 -28.52 -10.24
C GLY A 114 0.52 -27.30 -9.33
N SER A 115 0.25 -27.48 -8.04
CA SER A 115 -0.02 -26.40 -7.09
C SER A 115 0.67 -26.66 -5.75
N GLU A 116 1.55 -25.76 -5.32
CA GLU A 116 2.19 -25.84 -4.00
C GLU A 116 1.20 -25.64 -2.83
N ASP A 117 -0.01 -25.14 -3.12
CA ASP A 117 -1.02 -24.87 -2.09
C ASP A 117 -1.99 -26.05 -1.87
N TYR A 118 -1.90 -27.12 -2.68
CA TYR A 118 -2.73 -28.33 -2.55
C TYR A 118 -2.01 -29.42 -1.76
N VAL A 119 -2.78 -30.16 -0.98
CA VAL A 119 -2.31 -31.30 -0.17
C VAL A 119 -2.77 -32.63 -0.76
N GLU A 120 -3.97 -32.63 -1.34
CA GLU A 120 -4.59 -33.82 -1.90
C GLU A 120 -5.69 -33.43 -2.88
N ALA A 121 -5.75 -34.09 -4.04
CA ALA A 121 -6.91 -34.08 -4.92
C ALA A 121 -7.52 -35.48 -4.93
N TYR A 122 -8.81 -35.60 -4.66
CA TYR A 122 -9.44 -36.89 -4.36
C TYR A 122 -10.89 -36.96 -4.77
N ALA A 123 -11.41 -38.17 -4.97
CA ALA A 123 -12.80 -38.44 -5.30
C ALA A 123 -13.36 -39.54 -4.38
N GLY A 124 -14.50 -39.26 -3.76
CA GLY A 124 -15.33 -40.27 -3.12
C GLY A 124 -16.50 -40.62 -4.02
N TYR A 125 -16.75 -41.91 -4.21
CA TYR A 125 -17.84 -42.40 -5.05
C TYR A 125 -19.00 -42.95 -4.22
N THR A 126 -20.17 -43.08 -4.83
CA THR A 126 -21.41 -43.55 -4.16
C THR A 126 -21.34 -45.01 -3.70
N ASP A 127 -20.45 -45.83 -4.27
CA ASP A 127 -20.16 -47.18 -3.83
C ASP A 127 -19.18 -47.25 -2.64
N GLY A 128 -18.69 -46.08 -2.18
CA GLY A 128 -17.73 -45.95 -1.09
C GLY A 128 -16.26 -46.10 -1.52
N SER A 129 -15.97 -46.27 -2.81
CA SER A 129 -14.60 -46.27 -3.30
C SER A 129 -13.96 -44.88 -3.22
N TYR A 130 -12.64 -44.85 -3.11
CA TYR A 130 -11.85 -43.63 -2.89
C TYR A 130 -10.65 -43.54 -3.84
N ALA A 131 -10.61 -42.48 -4.65
CA ALA A 131 -9.46 -42.11 -5.45
C ALA A 131 -8.73 -40.94 -4.79
N THR A 132 -7.40 -40.93 -4.82
CA THR A 132 -6.58 -39.85 -4.26
C THR A 132 -5.29 -39.66 -5.06
N SER A 133 -4.83 -38.41 -5.13
CA SER A 133 -3.51 -38.05 -5.66
C SER A 133 -2.37 -38.52 -4.75
N ALA A 134 -2.63 -38.64 -3.44
CA ALA A 134 -1.67 -39.08 -2.45
C ALA A 134 -1.21 -40.52 -2.72
N ASP A 135 0.09 -40.76 -2.54
CA ASP A 135 0.70 -42.06 -2.80
C ASP A 135 1.38 -42.59 -1.55
N ASN A 136 1.44 -43.91 -1.43
CA ASN A 136 1.99 -44.64 -0.29
C ASN A 136 1.50 -44.08 1.07
N THR A 137 0.25 -43.63 1.12
CA THR A 137 -0.34 -42.95 2.28
C THR A 137 -1.25 -43.91 3.05
N LYS A 138 -1.16 -43.89 4.39
CA LYS A 138 -2.00 -44.73 5.25
C LYS A 138 -3.41 -44.17 5.35
N VAL A 139 -4.38 -44.93 4.84
CA VAL A 139 -5.80 -44.68 5.01
C VAL A 139 -6.26 -45.33 6.33
N PRO A 140 -6.90 -44.58 7.26
CA PRO A 140 -7.34 -45.13 8.54
C PRO A 140 -8.32 -46.31 8.41
N ALA A 141 -8.33 -47.20 9.41
CA ALA A 141 -9.28 -48.31 9.48
C ALA A 141 -10.74 -47.80 9.42
N GLY A 142 -11.56 -48.43 8.59
CA GLY A 142 -12.98 -48.08 8.42
C GLY A 142 -13.20 -46.71 7.77
N TYR A 143 -12.24 -46.17 7.03
CA TYR A 143 -12.36 -44.88 6.36
C TYR A 143 -13.51 -44.91 5.35
N ASN A 144 -14.56 -44.15 5.64
CA ASN A 144 -15.77 -44.08 4.83
C ASN A 144 -15.97 -42.65 4.30
N THR A 145 -15.74 -42.48 3.00
CA THR A 145 -15.87 -41.21 2.27
C THR A 145 -17.25 -40.58 2.42
N SER A 146 -18.31 -41.39 2.33
CA SER A 146 -19.70 -40.91 2.44
C SER A 146 -20.07 -40.33 3.81
N LYS A 147 -19.27 -40.59 4.86
CA LYS A 147 -19.45 -40.03 6.20
C LYS A 147 -18.57 -38.80 6.47
N ARG A 148 -17.69 -38.44 5.53
CA ARG A 148 -16.78 -37.31 5.72
C ARG A 148 -17.54 -35.98 5.62
N PRO A 149 -17.14 -34.94 6.39
CA PRO A 149 -17.78 -33.63 6.32
C PRO A 149 -17.82 -33.06 4.89
N TRP A 150 -16.71 -33.13 4.16
CA TRP A 150 -16.61 -32.66 2.78
C TRP A 150 -17.60 -33.36 1.83
N TYR A 151 -17.79 -34.67 1.98
CA TYR A 151 -18.72 -35.42 1.13
C TYR A 151 -20.16 -35.10 1.50
N THR A 152 -20.50 -35.21 2.79
CA THR A 152 -21.86 -35.03 3.29
C THR A 152 -22.38 -33.60 3.05
N GLN A 153 -21.56 -32.59 3.33
CA GLN A 153 -21.90 -31.18 3.10
C GLN A 153 -22.13 -30.91 1.62
N ARG A 154 -21.23 -31.38 0.75
CA ARG A 154 -21.38 -31.19 -0.69
C ARG A 154 -22.60 -31.93 -1.23
N ALA A 155 -22.77 -33.20 -0.87
CA ALA A 155 -23.91 -34.02 -1.32
C ALA A 155 -25.25 -33.39 -0.91
N ALA A 156 -25.36 -32.88 0.32
CA ALA A 156 -26.57 -32.23 0.82
C ALA A 156 -26.82 -30.81 0.27
N SER A 157 -25.78 -30.12 -0.21
CA SER A 157 -25.89 -28.76 -0.73
C SER A 157 -26.68 -28.68 -2.05
N SER A 158 -27.41 -27.59 -2.28
CA SER A 158 -28.01 -27.29 -3.59
C SER A 158 -26.96 -26.85 -4.63
N GLN A 159 -25.79 -26.37 -4.17
CA GLN A 159 -24.70 -25.90 -5.03
C GLN A 159 -23.84 -27.05 -5.53
N LYS A 160 -23.42 -26.99 -6.79
CA LYS A 160 -22.53 -28.00 -7.39
C LYS A 160 -21.11 -27.91 -6.85
N VAL A 161 -20.61 -26.71 -6.54
CA VAL A 161 -19.24 -26.44 -6.09
C VAL A 161 -19.22 -25.63 -4.79
N GLY A 162 -18.12 -25.75 -4.04
CA GLY A 162 -17.75 -24.81 -2.99
C GLY A 162 -17.06 -25.45 -1.79
N LEU A 163 -16.94 -24.66 -0.74
CA LEU A 163 -16.19 -24.99 0.46
C LEU A 163 -16.90 -25.99 1.37
N ALA A 164 -16.11 -26.85 2.02
CA ALA A 164 -16.53 -27.64 3.17
C ALA A 164 -15.74 -27.22 4.42
N ASP A 165 -16.27 -27.54 5.60
CA ASP A 165 -15.58 -27.25 6.86
C ASP A 165 -14.22 -27.97 6.94
N SER A 166 -13.30 -27.32 7.64
CA SER A 166 -11.95 -27.79 7.92
C SER A 166 -11.95 -29.12 8.70
N TYR A 167 -11.02 -29.99 8.34
CA TYR A 167 -10.87 -31.30 8.94
C TYR A 167 -9.43 -31.80 8.85
N LEU A 168 -9.12 -32.90 9.56
CA LEU A 168 -7.83 -33.56 9.46
C LEU A 168 -7.83 -34.53 8.27
N SER A 169 -6.98 -34.28 7.29
CA SER A 169 -6.81 -35.12 6.09
C SER A 169 -6.22 -36.49 6.45
N ILE A 170 -6.19 -37.40 5.48
CA ILE A 170 -5.49 -38.69 5.65
C ILE A 170 -3.97 -38.54 5.66
N THR A 171 -3.44 -37.41 5.17
CA THR A 171 -2.02 -37.05 5.28
C THR A 171 -1.65 -36.53 6.68
N GLY A 172 -2.65 -36.26 7.53
CA GLY A 172 -2.46 -35.76 8.90
C GLY A 172 -2.37 -34.24 8.99
N GLU A 173 -2.63 -33.53 7.90
CA GLU A 173 -2.67 -32.07 7.86
C GLU A 173 -4.08 -31.54 8.15
N LEU A 174 -4.16 -30.37 8.78
CA LEU A 174 -5.42 -29.64 8.89
C LEU A 174 -5.65 -28.88 7.58
N VAL A 175 -6.73 -29.22 6.90
CA VAL A 175 -7.02 -28.77 5.54
C VAL A 175 -8.44 -28.22 5.46
N VAL A 176 -8.70 -27.50 4.38
CA VAL A 176 -10.06 -27.14 3.95
C VAL A 176 -10.29 -27.74 2.58
N ALA A 177 -11.44 -28.38 2.40
CA ALA A 177 -11.80 -28.98 1.13
C ALA A 177 -12.65 -28.03 0.27
N ILE A 178 -12.23 -27.84 -0.97
CA ILE A 178 -13.08 -27.32 -2.04
C ILE A 178 -13.65 -28.51 -2.79
N THR A 179 -14.96 -28.62 -2.85
CA THR A 179 -15.65 -29.84 -3.31
C THR A 179 -16.61 -29.56 -4.45
N HIS A 180 -16.76 -30.54 -5.34
CA HIS A 180 -17.69 -30.53 -6.45
C HIS A 180 -18.52 -31.82 -6.53
N LYS A 181 -19.81 -31.70 -6.84
CA LYS A 181 -20.67 -32.86 -7.13
C LYS A 181 -20.31 -33.46 -8.49
N MET A 182 -20.11 -34.77 -8.56
CA MET A 182 -19.92 -35.48 -9.82
C MET A 182 -21.24 -36.10 -10.28
N PHE A 183 -21.44 -36.08 -11.61
CA PHE A 183 -22.61 -36.68 -12.24
C PHE A 183 -22.18 -37.52 -13.44
N SER A 184 -22.84 -38.67 -13.64
CA SER A 184 -22.67 -39.48 -14.85
C SER A 184 -23.17 -38.73 -16.09
N ARG A 185 -22.85 -39.21 -17.30
CA ARG A 185 -23.45 -38.67 -18.54
C ARG A 185 -24.98 -38.73 -18.57
N LYS A 186 -25.59 -39.61 -17.77
CA LYS A 186 -27.04 -39.74 -17.62
C LYS A 186 -27.64 -38.76 -16.61
N GLY A 187 -26.80 -38.03 -15.87
CA GLY A 187 -27.20 -37.07 -14.85
C GLY A 187 -27.33 -37.66 -13.44
N ASP A 188 -26.96 -38.93 -13.24
CA ASP A 188 -27.00 -39.57 -11.92
C ASP A 188 -25.86 -39.04 -11.05
N PHE A 189 -26.12 -38.77 -9.77
CA PHE A 189 -25.07 -38.39 -8.83
C PHE A 189 -24.14 -39.58 -8.56
N THR A 190 -22.85 -39.42 -8.87
CA THR A 190 -21.85 -40.51 -8.78
C THR A 190 -20.86 -40.35 -7.65
N GLY A 191 -20.78 -39.15 -7.04
CA GLY A 191 -19.88 -38.91 -5.94
C GLY A 191 -19.54 -37.43 -5.73
N VAL A 192 -18.52 -37.20 -4.91
CA VAL A 192 -17.97 -35.87 -4.64
C VAL A 192 -16.48 -35.89 -4.94
N LEU A 193 -16.05 -34.93 -5.76
CA LEU A 193 -14.65 -34.61 -6.00
C LEU A 193 -14.22 -33.53 -5.01
N GLY A 194 -13.00 -33.58 -4.51
CA GLY A 194 -12.45 -32.61 -3.57
C GLY A 194 -11.00 -32.29 -3.84
N ILE A 195 -10.60 -31.08 -3.48
CA ILE A 195 -9.21 -30.65 -3.35
C ILE A 195 -9.04 -30.16 -1.93
N ASP A 196 -8.09 -30.74 -1.21
CA ASP A 196 -7.66 -30.27 0.10
C ASP A 196 -6.59 -29.20 -0.08
N VAL A 197 -6.84 -28.04 0.48
CA VAL A 197 -5.89 -26.93 0.53
C VAL A 197 -5.14 -26.94 1.85
N SER A 198 -3.83 -26.69 1.76
CA SER A 198 -2.98 -26.53 2.94
C SER A 198 -3.29 -25.22 3.66
N LEU A 199 -3.73 -25.33 4.92
CA LEU A 199 -3.83 -24.17 5.79
C LEU A 199 -2.45 -23.66 6.24
N ASN A 200 -1.43 -24.52 6.21
CA ASN A 200 -0.05 -24.13 6.53
C ASN A 200 0.53 -23.19 5.46
N GLY A 201 0.32 -23.50 4.18
CA GLY A 201 0.72 -22.63 3.07
C GLY A 201 0.05 -21.26 3.16
N LEU A 202 -1.27 -21.24 3.38
CA LEU A 202 -2.02 -20.00 3.62
C LEU A 202 -1.49 -19.25 4.85
N SER A 203 -1.14 -19.96 5.91
CA SER A 203 -0.60 -19.36 7.13
C SER A 203 0.79 -18.73 6.94
N GLN A 204 1.63 -19.31 6.09
CA GLN A 204 2.95 -18.75 5.79
C GLN A 204 2.83 -17.45 5.02
N ARG A 205 1.95 -17.40 4.01
CA ARG A 205 1.68 -16.17 3.25
C ARG A 205 1.08 -15.07 4.14
N PHE A 206 0.22 -15.42 5.10
CA PHE A 206 -0.26 -14.46 6.11
C PHE A 206 0.85 -13.98 7.06
N ALA A 207 1.89 -14.79 7.30
CA ALA A 207 3.03 -14.40 8.13
C ALA A 207 3.93 -13.37 7.45
N ASP A 208 4.10 -13.48 6.12
CA ASP A 208 4.88 -12.51 5.32
C ASP A 208 4.23 -11.12 5.29
N LEU A 209 2.95 -11.03 5.66
CA LEU A 209 2.15 -9.81 5.69
C LEU A 209 2.03 -9.19 7.08
N ASN A 210 2.81 -9.67 8.05
CA ASN A 210 2.90 -9.01 9.35
C ASN A 210 3.38 -7.56 9.18
N PHE A 211 2.77 -6.64 9.92
CA PHE A 211 2.99 -5.21 9.77
C PHE A 211 3.29 -4.54 11.10
N GLY A 212 4.13 -3.51 11.07
CA GLY A 212 4.70 -2.96 12.30
C GLY A 212 5.51 -4.01 13.08
N LYS A 213 5.55 -3.88 14.40
CA LYS A 213 6.24 -4.80 15.32
C LYS A 213 5.28 -5.84 15.92
N THR A 214 4.02 -5.45 16.10
CA THR A 214 3.01 -6.29 16.76
C THR A 214 1.82 -6.65 15.88
N GLY A 215 1.70 -6.09 14.69
CA GLY A 215 0.57 -6.30 13.79
C GLY A 215 0.62 -7.65 13.05
N TYR A 216 -0.49 -8.36 13.03
CA TYR A 216 -0.64 -9.63 12.31
C TYR A 216 -2.10 -9.91 11.93
N PHE A 217 -2.28 -10.82 10.98
CA PHE A 217 -3.61 -11.29 10.57
C PHE A 217 -3.94 -12.65 11.20
N MET A 218 -5.23 -12.92 11.40
CA MET A 218 -5.76 -14.22 11.81
C MET A 218 -6.97 -14.55 10.95
N LEU A 219 -7.10 -15.81 10.52
CA LEU A 219 -8.23 -16.28 9.72
C LEU A 219 -9.05 -17.27 10.53
N LEU A 220 -10.37 -17.05 10.58
CA LEU A 220 -11.33 -17.85 11.32
C LEU A 220 -12.38 -18.44 10.39
N GLU A 221 -12.69 -19.71 10.60
CA GLU A 221 -13.83 -20.39 10.01
C GLU A 221 -15.16 -19.99 10.68
N ASN A 222 -16.27 -20.24 10.01
CA ASN A 222 -17.65 -20.06 10.51
C ASN A 222 -17.92 -20.81 11.83
N THR A 223 -17.19 -21.89 12.10
CA THR A 223 -17.31 -22.68 13.33
C THR A 223 -16.60 -22.04 14.53
N GLY A 224 -15.81 -20.99 14.31
CA GLY A 224 -14.90 -20.40 15.29
C GLY A 224 -13.53 -21.08 15.33
N ARG A 225 -13.25 -22.03 14.43
CA ARG A 225 -11.91 -22.62 14.31
C ARG A 225 -10.93 -21.60 13.73
N ILE A 226 -9.75 -21.51 14.35
CA ILE A 226 -8.64 -20.72 13.83
C ILE A 226 -7.98 -21.51 12.69
N LEU A 227 -8.07 -21.00 11.47
CA LEU A 227 -7.47 -21.61 10.28
C LEU A 227 -6.01 -21.16 10.10
N CYS A 228 -5.72 -19.90 10.41
CA CYS A 228 -4.38 -19.34 10.33
C CYS A 228 -4.14 -18.38 11.49
N ASN A 229 -3.00 -18.54 12.15
CA ASN A 229 -2.44 -17.58 13.10
C ASN A 229 -0.90 -17.59 13.00
N PRO A 230 -0.29 -16.64 12.27
CA PRO A 230 1.13 -16.64 11.99
C PRO A 230 1.97 -16.35 13.23
N ARG A 231 1.42 -15.60 14.19
CA ARG A 231 2.12 -15.20 15.42
C ARG A 231 2.09 -16.30 16.49
N TYR A 232 0.94 -16.94 16.66
CA TYR A 232 0.71 -17.99 17.65
C TYR A 232 0.25 -19.27 16.94
N LYS A 233 1.21 -19.96 16.31
CA LYS A 233 0.97 -21.15 15.48
C LYS A 233 0.28 -22.28 16.24
N ASP A 234 0.45 -22.35 17.56
CA ASP A 234 -0.17 -23.32 18.46
C ASP A 234 -1.68 -23.10 18.67
N LEU A 235 -2.22 -21.97 18.21
CA LEU A 235 -3.66 -21.69 18.22
C LEU A 235 -4.36 -22.20 16.97
N THR A 236 -3.63 -22.44 15.87
CA THR A 236 -4.19 -23.01 14.64
C THR A 236 -4.87 -24.35 14.93
N GLY A 237 -6.07 -24.53 14.40
CA GLY A 237 -6.91 -25.70 14.61
C GLY A 237 -7.76 -25.68 15.89
N LYS A 238 -7.53 -24.78 16.85
CA LYS A 238 -8.39 -24.66 18.05
C LYS A 238 -9.68 -23.91 17.73
N ILE A 239 -10.77 -24.26 18.40
CA ILE A 239 -12.08 -23.63 18.25
C ILE A 239 -12.34 -22.63 19.38
N ILE A 240 -12.62 -21.39 19.00
CA ILE A 240 -12.99 -20.31 19.94
C ILE A 240 -14.33 -20.65 20.61
N GLY A 241 -14.38 -20.51 21.94
CA GLY A 241 -15.55 -20.86 22.77
C GLY A 241 -15.62 -22.31 23.21
N LYS A 242 -14.84 -23.22 22.59
CA LYS A 242 -14.75 -24.63 22.99
C LYS A 242 -13.37 -24.98 23.55
N ASP A 243 -12.33 -24.79 22.75
CA ASP A 243 -10.94 -25.10 23.10
C ASP A 243 -10.22 -23.86 23.67
N LEU A 244 -10.66 -22.66 23.28
CA LEU A 244 -10.13 -21.38 23.71
C LEU A 244 -11.23 -20.53 24.35
N GLN A 245 -11.06 -20.13 25.60
CA GLN A 245 -12.00 -19.26 26.33
C GLN A 245 -11.48 -17.84 26.54
N ASP A 246 -10.61 -17.35 25.64
CA ASP A 246 -10.17 -15.96 25.66
C ASP A 246 -11.36 -15.02 25.37
N PRO A 247 -11.77 -14.14 26.31
CA PRO A 247 -12.93 -13.29 26.14
C PRO A 247 -12.82 -12.33 24.94
N GLY A 248 -11.60 -11.92 24.59
CA GLY A 248 -11.36 -11.04 23.45
C GLY A 248 -11.57 -11.76 22.13
N LEU A 249 -11.03 -12.97 21.97
CA LEU A 249 -11.29 -13.79 20.77
C LEU A 249 -12.77 -14.14 20.62
N VAL A 250 -13.47 -14.47 21.73
CA VAL A 250 -14.92 -14.73 21.70
C VAL A 250 -15.71 -13.49 21.25
N LYS A 251 -15.34 -12.31 21.76
CA LYS A 251 -15.95 -11.03 21.36
C LYS A 251 -15.75 -10.76 19.86
N LEU A 252 -14.52 -10.93 19.35
CA LEU A 252 -14.21 -10.66 17.94
C LEU A 252 -14.88 -11.66 16.98
N PHE A 253 -14.96 -12.93 17.36
CA PHE A 253 -15.66 -13.94 16.57
C PHE A 253 -17.16 -13.62 16.43
N GLY A 254 -17.81 -13.17 17.50
CA GLY A 254 -19.22 -12.76 17.48
C GLY A 254 -19.49 -11.40 16.83
N MET A 255 -18.45 -10.63 16.49
CA MET A 255 -18.59 -9.29 15.94
C MET A 255 -18.91 -9.33 14.43
N LYS A 256 -19.71 -8.36 13.97
CA LYS A 256 -19.83 -8.03 12.54
C LYS A 256 -18.58 -7.29 12.06
N ASP A 257 -18.52 -6.99 10.77
CA ASP A 257 -17.44 -6.22 10.18
C ASP A 257 -17.30 -4.86 10.88
N GLY A 258 -16.07 -4.48 11.21
CA GLY A 258 -15.78 -3.29 11.99
C GLY A 258 -14.52 -3.44 12.83
N SER A 259 -14.31 -2.53 13.79
CA SER A 259 -13.15 -2.58 14.67
C SER A 259 -13.54 -2.45 16.13
N ALA A 260 -12.79 -3.10 17.00
CA ALA A 260 -12.99 -3.05 18.44
C ALA A 260 -11.65 -3.16 19.19
N SER A 261 -11.58 -2.49 20.32
CA SER A 261 -10.53 -2.69 21.31
C SER A 261 -10.87 -3.89 22.20
N THR A 262 -9.88 -4.73 22.46
CA THR A 262 -10.02 -5.89 23.33
C THR A 262 -8.68 -6.31 23.93
N VAL A 263 -8.72 -7.30 24.83
CA VAL A 263 -7.53 -7.89 25.44
C VAL A 263 -7.45 -9.32 24.96
N ILE A 264 -6.34 -9.68 24.32
CA ILE A 264 -6.04 -11.05 23.88
C ILE A 264 -4.71 -11.44 24.50
N ASN A 265 -4.66 -12.59 25.19
CA ASN A 265 -3.47 -13.05 25.89
C ASN A 265 -2.87 -11.99 26.85
N GLY A 266 -3.71 -11.19 27.51
CA GLY A 266 -3.28 -10.14 28.44
C GLY A 266 -2.71 -8.87 27.81
N GLN A 267 -2.74 -8.73 26.48
CA GLN A 267 -2.30 -7.52 25.77
C GLN A 267 -3.50 -6.75 25.22
N GLU A 268 -3.50 -5.42 25.43
CA GLU A 268 -4.47 -4.52 24.80
C GLU A 268 -4.18 -4.42 23.30
N VAL A 269 -5.16 -4.86 22.52
CA VAL A 269 -5.07 -4.91 21.07
C VAL A 269 -6.26 -4.21 20.45
N ARG A 270 -5.98 -3.45 19.40
CA ARG A 270 -6.98 -3.02 18.45
C ARG A 270 -7.14 -4.11 17.41
N ALA A 271 -8.37 -4.56 17.21
CA ALA A 271 -8.68 -5.55 16.22
C ALA A 271 -9.70 -5.02 15.22
N SER A 272 -9.52 -5.35 13.95
CA SER A 272 -10.42 -5.05 12.86
C SER A 272 -10.85 -6.36 12.20
N VAL A 273 -12.16 -6.55 12.02
CA VAL A 273 -12.78 -7.77 11.53
C VAL A 273 -13.42 -7.51 10.19
N ARG A 274 -13.21 -8.44 9.26
CA ARG A 274 -13.91 -8.47 7.97
C ARG A 274 -14.36 -9.88 7.63
N THR A 275 -15.59 -10.00 7.17
CA THR A 275 -16.17 -11.29 6.78
C THR A 275 -16.07 -11.45 5.27
N THR A 276 -15.47 -12.55 4.82
CA THR A 276 -15.35 -12.92 3.40
C THR A 276 -16.71 -13.38 2.84
N PRO A 277 -16.89 -13.45 1.51
CA PRO A 277 -18.11 -13.99 0.90
C PRO A 277 -18.46 -15.43 1.35
N HIS A 278 -17.45 -16.22 1.75
CA HIS A 278 -17.60 -17.59 2.24
C HIS A 278 -17.94 -17.68 3.74
N GLY A 279 -18.11 -16.52 4.40
CA GLY A 279 -18.43 -16.40 5.83
C GLY A 279 -17.21 -16.38 6.76
N TRP A 280 -16.03 -16.75 6.27
CA TRP A 280 -14.80 -16.71 7.07
C TRP A 280 -14.47 -15.30 7.52
N LYS A 281 -13.92 -15.16 8.73
CA LYS A 281 -13.53 -13.88 9.29
C LYS A 281 -12.03 -13.69 9.25
N ILE A 282 -11.60 -12.57 8.70
CA ILE A 282 -10.22 -12.10 8.74
C ILE A 282 -10.13 -11.06 9.84
N LEU A 283 -9.25 -11.30 10.79
CA LEU A 283 -8.95 -10.38 11.88
C LEU A 283 -7.58 -9.77 11.63
N MET A 284 -7.49 -8.46 11.68
CA MET A 284 -6.24 -7.72 11.74
C MET A 284 -6.07 -7.25 13.17
N LEU A 285 -5.00 -7.68 13.84
CA LEU A 285 -4.74 -7.38 15.24
C LEU A 285 -3.43 -6.61 15.38
N GLN A 286 -3.44 -5.52 16.15
CA GLN A 286 -2.24 -4.76 16.46
C GLN A 286 -2.32 -4.19 17.89
N ASN A 287 -1.17 -4.08 18.57
CA ASN A 287 -1.13 -3.53 19.92
C ASN A 287 -1.47 -2.03 19.93
N GLU A 288 -2.37 -1.60 20.82
CA GLU A 288 -2.78 -0.19 20.90
C GLU A 288 -1.62 0.75 21.25
N GLY A 289 -0.71 0.29 22.12
CA GLY A 289 0.46 1.05 22.50
C GLY A 289 1.40 1.34 21.33
N GLU A 290 1.43 0.46 20.32
CA GLU A 290 2.19 0.70 19.09
C GLU A 290 1.48 1.67 18.16
N ILE A 291 0.17 1.49 17.95
CA ILE A 291 -0.64 2.37 17.08
C ILE A 291 -0.51 3.84 17.52
N PHE A 292 -0.58 4.08 18.83
CA PHE A 292 -0.51 5.43 19.39
C PHE A 292 0.89 5.82 19.87
N ALA A 293 1.95 5.03 19.61
CA ALA A 293 3.29 5.35 20.11
C ALA A 293 3.80 6.71 19.60
N ALA A 294 3.71 6.93 18.29
CA ALA A 294 4.09 8.19 17.65
C ALA A 294 3.21 9.35 18.14
N THR A 295 1.90 9.12 18.23
CA THR A 295 0.92 10.10 18.72
C THR A 295 1.19 10.49 20.18
N ASN A 296 1.46 9.51 21.04
CA ASN A 296 1.79 9.75 22.45
C ASN A 296 3.11 10.50 22.60
N SER A 297 4.11 10.19 21.78
CA SER A 297 5.37 10.95 21.76
C SER A 297 5.13 12.41 21.35
N ALA A 298 4.30 12.66 20.33
CA ALA A 298 3.94 14.00 19.89
C ALA A 298 3.10 14.76 20.95
N ILE A 299 2.16 14.08 21.62
CA ILE A 299 1.41 14.61 22.75
C ILE A 299 2.35 15.01 23.89
N HIS A 300 3.31 14.16 24.26
CA HIS A 300 4.30 14.48 25.29
C HIS A 300 5.14 15.71 24.93
N ALA A 301 5.65 15.79 23.70
CA ALA A 301 6.38 16.97 23.23
C ALA A 301 5.50 18.24 23.33
N SER A 302 4.22 18.14 22.95
CA SER A 302 3.29 19.27 22.97
C SER A 302 2.93 19.75 24.39
N ILE A 303 2.82 18.82 25.34
CA ILE A 303 2.65 19.14 26.77
C ILE A 303 3.88 19.89 27.29
N VAL A 304 5.09 19.43 26.96
CA VAL A 304 6.35 20.09 27.39
C VAL A 304 6.46 21.51 26.82
N ILE A 305 6.13 21.70 25.55
CA ILE A 305 6.12 23.03 24.90
C ILE A 305 5.10 23.94 25.58
N THR A 306 3.88 23.47 25.80
CA THR A 306 2.82 24.25 26.44
C THR A 306 3.17 24.62 27.88
N ALA A 307 3.74 23.69 28.65
CA ALA A 307 4.23 23.94 30.01
C ALA A 307 5.37 24.98 30.03
N SER A 308 6.27 24.92 29.05
CA SER A 308 7.38 25.88 28.92
C SER A 308 6.87 27.29 28.59
N VAL A 309 5.91 27.41 27.68
CA VAL A 309 5.25 28.68 27.35
C VAL A 309 4.47 29.24 28.55
N ALA A 310 3.74 28.40 29.27
CA ALA A 310 3.02 28.81 30.48
C ALA A 310 3.96 29.31 31.58
N LEU A 311 5.10 28.64 31.77
CA LEU A 311 6.14 29.06 32.72
C LEU A 311 6.73 30.42 32.31
N LEU A 312 7.03 30.62 31.02
CA LEU A 312 7.51 31.88 30.50
C LEU A 312 6.51 33.02 30.73
N MET A 313 5.21 32.78 30.49
CA MET A 313 4.15 33.75 30.76
C MET A 313 4.05 34.11 32.23
N LEU A 314 4.23 33.17 33.16
CA LEU A 314 4.25 33.45 34.60
C LEU A 314 5.46 34.30 35.00
N ILE A 315 6.63 34.05 34.39
CA ILE A 315 7.84 34.86 34.60
C ILE A 315 7.62 36.29 34.10
N ILE A 316 7.05 36.45 32.89
CA ILE A 316 6.72 37.77 32.31
C ILE A 316 5.67 38.50 33.16
N ALA A 317 4.61 37.81 33.57
CA ALA A 317 3.57 38.37 34.44
C ALA A 317 4.14 38.84 35.77
N TRP A 318 5.07 38.08 36.37
CA TRP A 318 5.79 38.47 37.57
C TRP A 318 6.68 39.70 37.34
N ALA A 319 7.42 39.74 36.22
CA ALA A 319 8.28 40.87 35.87
C ALA A 319 7.47 42.16 35.69
N ILE A 320 6.37 42.13 34.92
CA ILE A 320 5.46 43.26 34.70
C ILE A 320 4.81 43.70 36.01
N ALA A 321 4.32 42.74 36.81
CA ALA A 321 3.70 43.05 38.08
C ALA A 321 4.68 43.74 39.05
N ARG A 322 5.96 43.35 39.04
CA ARG A 322 7.02 43.98 39.83
C ARG A 322 7.39 45.36 39.30
N SER A 323 7.48 45.51 37.98
CA SER A 323 7.97 46.72 37.35
C SER A 323 6.96 47.86 37.35
N ILE A 324 5.65 47.57 37.41
CA ILE A 324 4.59 48.60 37.46
C ILE A 324 4.15 48.90 38.90
N ASN A 325 3.85 47.88 39.72
CA ASN A 325 3.23 48.13 41.03
C ASN A 325 4.18 48.79 42.03
N LYS A 326 5.48 48.45 41.99
CA LYS A 326 6.44 49.00 42.95
C LYS A 326 6.65 50.50 42.74
N PRO A 327 6.95 51.01 41.53
CA PRO A 327 7.04 52.46 41.30
C PRO A 327 5.71 53.18 41.53
N LEU A 328 4.59 52.61 41.08
CA LEU A 328 3.28 53.23 41.28
C LEU A 328 2.93 53.39 42.77
N SER A 329 3.25 52.40 43.61
CA SER A 329 3.03 52.50 45.07
C SER A 329 3.90 53.58 45.73
N LEU A 330 5.08 53.87 45.19
CA LEU A 330 5.95 54.94 45.66
C LEU A 330 5.37 56.31 45.29
N LEU A 331 4.90 56.48 44.04
CA LEU A 331 4.25 57.73 43.62
C LEU A 331 3.00 58.04 44.44
N VAL A 332 2.16 57.04 44.70
CA VAL A 332 0.96 57.23 45.54
C VAL A 332 1.34 57.62 46.97
N LYS A 333 2.38 57.01 47.54
CA LYS A 333 2.83 57.31 48.91
C LYS A 333 3.41 58.71 49.03
N GLU A 334 4.18 59.17 48.05
CA GLU A 334 4.73 60.54 48.06
C GLU A 334 3.65 61.58 47.76
N ALA A 335 2.70 61.29 46.88
CA ALA A 335 1.54 62.16 46.67
C ALA A 335 0.71 62.35 47.95
N ASP A 336 0.58 61.31 48.78
CA ASP A 336 -0.09 61.39 50.09
C ASP A 336 0.68 62.30 51.08
N LYS A 337 2.02 62.27 51.06
CA LYS A 337 2.85 63.19 51.87
C LYS A 337 2.66 64.65 51.47
N VAL A 338 2.67 64.93 50.16
CA VAL A 338 2.43 66.27 49.60
C VAL A 338 1.04 66.77 50.00
N ALA A 339 0.03 65.90 49.98
CA ALA A 339 -1.33 66.23 50.42
C ALA A 339 -1.41 66.56 51.92
N THR A 340 -0.52 66.01 52.75
CA THR A 340 -0.40 66.33 54.18
C THR A 340 0.49 67.54 54.51
N GLY A 341 1.02 68.24 53.50
CA GLY A 341 1.79 69.48 53.65
C GLY A 341 3.31 69.29 53.74
N ASP A 342 3.81 68.07 53.54
CA ASP A 342 5.24 67.78 53.43
C ASP A 342 5.66 67.85 51.95
N LEU A 343 6.34 68.95 51.59
CA LEU A 343 6.75 69.25 50.20
C LEU A 343 8.18 68.79 49.88
N ASP A 344 8.83 68.03 50.75
CA ASP A 344 10.16 67.46 50.51
C ASP A 344 10.07 66.07 49.89
N VAL A 345 9.78 66.03 48.58
CA VAL A 345 9.66 64.79 47.82
C VAL A 345 10.95 64.51 47.05
N ASN A 346 11.62 63.41 47.42
CA ASN A 346 12.79 62.90 46.69
C ASN A 346 12.50 61.50 46.14
N LEU A 347 12.31 61.43 44.83
CA LEU A 347 12.04 60.19 44.09
C LEU A 347 13.17 59.94 43.09
N ASP A 348 13.74 58.73 43.12
CA ASP A 348 14.78 58.34 42.16
C ASP A 348 14.15 58.14 40.76
N ALA A 349 14.46 59.08 39.86
CA ALA A 349 13.94 59.12 38.49
C ALA A 349 14.22 57.83 37.69
N ARG A 350 15.23 57.04 38.07
CA ARG A 350 15.59 55.78 37.37
C ARG A 350 14.55 54.67 37.54
N LEU A 351 13.64 54.80 38.51
CA LEU A 351 12.59 53.82 38.79
C LEU A 351 11.33 54.01 37.93
N PHE A 352 11.24 55.09 37.15
CA PHE A 352 10.05 55.49 36.41
C PHE A 352 10.35 55.61 34.91
N TYR A 353 9.56 54.93 34.08
CA TYR A 353 9.70 54.91 32.62
C TYR A 353 8.31 54.85 31.97
N GLY A 354 8.20 55.30 30.71
CA GLY A 354 6.90 55.42 30.02
C GLY A 354 5.94 56.37 30.75
N GLU A 355 4.68 55.97 30.85
CA GLU A 355 3.59 56.75 31.47
C GLU A 355 3.82 57.00 32.96
N LEU A 356 4.62 56.18 33.65
CA LEU A 356 4.99 56.40 35.05
C LEU A 356 5.99 57.55 35.21
N ALA A 357 6.85 57.81 34.21
CA ALA A 357 7.77 58.94 34.21
C ALA A 357 7.02 60.27 33.99
N GLU A 358 5.98 60.26 33.15
CA GLU A 358 5.08 61.41 32.99
C GLU A 358 4.32 61.72 34.28
N LEU A 359 3.80 60.69 34.96
CA LEU A 359 3.10 60.85 36.24
C LEU A 359 4.04 61.38 37.35
N HIS A 360 5.28 60.90 37.37
CA HIS A 360 6.34 61.41 38.24
C HIS A 360 6.66 62.89 37.96
N ALA A 361 6.83 63.26 36.69
CA ALA A 361 7.08 64.65 36.29
C ALA A 361 5.90 65.57 36.63
N ALA A 362 4.66 65.12 36.45
CA ALA A 362 3.46 65.86 36.83
C ALA A 362 3.37 66.07 38.35
N LEU A 363 3.71 65.05 39.15
CA LEU A 363 3.75 65.16 40.62
C LEU A 363 4.82 66.17 41.07
N LEU A 364 6.01 66.14 40.47
CA LEU A 364 7.07 67.11 40.77
C LEU A 364 6.67 68.54 40.36
N ASN A 365 6.10 68.73 39.17
CA ASN A 365 5.61 70.04 38.74
C ASN A 365 4.52 70.59 39.68
N MET A 366 3.65 69.72 40.21
CA MET A 366 2.66 70.12 41.22
C MET A 366 3.32 70.55 42.54
N VAL A 367 4.35 69.84 43.01
CA VAL A 367 5.13 70.22 44.20
C VAL A 367 5.85 71.55 43.98
N THR A 368 6.50 71.74 42.82
CA THR A 368 7.19 73.01 42.47
C THR A 368 6.20 74.17 42.41
N ASN A 369 5.03 73.99 41.77
CA ASN A 369 4.00 75.03 41.74
C ASN A 369 3.41 75.33 43.13
N LEU A 370 3.30 74.34 44.02
CA LEU A 370 2.90 74.55 45.41
C LEU A 370 3.97 75.33 46.21
N GLN A 371 5.26 75.05 45.97
CA GLN A 371 6.39 75.80 46.55
C GLN A 371 6.45 77.24 46.02
N ASP A 372 6.27 77.44 44.71
CA ASP A 372 6.24 78.76 44.06
C ASP A 372 5.02 79.58 44.48
N MET A 373 3.86 78.96 44.69
CA MET A 373 2.67 79.65 45.21
C MET A 373 2.82 80.05 46.69
N ILE A 374 3.64 79.32 47.46
CA ILE A 374 4.02 79.67 48.84
C ILE A 374 5.05 80.82 48.87
N THR A 375 5.96 80.92 47.89
CA THR A 375 6.97 82.02 47.80
C THR A 375 6.44 83.27 47.10
N THR A 376 5.50 83.14 46.15
CA THR A 376 4.95 84.26 45.36
C THR A 376 3.84 85.04 46.10
N SER A 377 3.45 84.62 47.31
CA SER A 377 2.56 85.41 48.19
C SER A 377 3.29 86.53 48.97
N ARG A 378 4.51 86.91 48.59
CA ARG A 378 5.31 87.91 49.32
C ARG A 378 6.22 88.79 48.45
N GLN A 379 5.71 89.42 47.38
CA GLN A 379 6.17 90.76 46.94
C GLN A 379 5.37 91.31 45.75
N GLN A 380 4.62 92.39 46.00
CA GLN A 380 4.15 93.37 45.02
C GLN A 380 5.26 94.39 44.71
N GLY A 381 5.17 95.12 43.59
CA GLY A 381 5.76 96.46 43.51
C GLY A 381 6.11 96.95 42.10
N GLU A 382 5.39 97.97 41.66
CA GLU A 382 5.36 98.58 40.32
C GLU A 382 6.56 99.47 39.91
N GLU A 383 6.84 99.45 38.61
CA GLU A 383 6.98 100.56 37.62
C GLU A 383 7.64 101.92 37.98
N ALA A 384 8.59 102.36 37.13
CA ALA A 384 8.74 103.77 36.71
C ALA A 384 9.63 103.95 35.44
N HIS A 385 8.98 104.05 34.27
CA HIS A 385 9.27 105.01 33.17
C HIS A 385 9.96 106.33 33.62
N ARG A 386 10.78 107.10 32.86
CA ARG A 386 11.02 107.31 31.41
C ARG A 386 12.15 108.34 31.20
N GLN A 387 12.85 108.24 30.05
CA GLN A 387 13.26 109.33 29.11
C GLN A 387 14.32 110.36 29.56
N ALA A 388 15.51 110.35 28.94
CA ALA A 388 15.92 111.17 27.77
C ALA A 388 16.49 112.56 28.20
N ALA A 389 17.62 113.09 27.73
CA ALA A 389 18.53 112.74 26.67
C ALA A 389 19.88 113.47 26.88
N LEU A 390 20.96 112.81 26.45
CA LEU A 390 22.10 113.31 25.68
C LEU A 390 22.73 114.68 26.04
N ALA A 391 23.96 114.63 26.57
CA ALA A 391 25.12 115.22 25.88
C ALA A 391 26.44 114.95 26.64
N LYS A 392 27.12 113.82 26.34
CA LYS A 392 28.58 113.77 26.21
C LYS A 392 29.03 112.47 25.55
N GLU A 393 28.59 112.35 24.31
CA GLU A 393 29.12 111.43 23.31
C GLU A 393 30.54 111.89 22.94
N ALA A 394 31.55 111.11 23.34
CA ALA A 394 32.89 111.07 22.74
C ALA A 394 33.82 110.01 23.37
N THR A 395 33.49 109.40 24.50
CA THR A 395 34.37 108.39 25.13
C THR A 395 33.71 107.04 25.46
N ALA A 396 32.38 106.91 25.27
CA ALA A 396 31.66 105.64 25.49
C ALA A 396 31.67 104.70 24.27
N GLN A 397 31.94 105.19 23.05
CA GLN A 397 31.91 104.37 21.83
C GLN A 397 33.01 103.30 21.77
N ALA A 398 34.08 103.41 22.56
CA ALA A 398 35.14 102.39 22.63
C ALA A 398 34.82 101.24 23.62
N GLU A 399 34.08 101.50 24.70
CA GLU A 399 33.65 100.48 25.67
C GLU A 399 32.37 99.75 25.21
N GLU A 400 31.46 100.46 24.53
CA GLU A 400 30.23 99.90 23.95
C GLU A 400 30.53 98.98 22.76
N ALA A 401 31.47 99.34 21.88
CA ALA A 401 31.92 98.45 20.81
C ALA A 401 32.61 97.18 21.35
N ARG A 402 33.30 97.26 22.49
CA ARG A 402 33.93 96.10 23.14
C ARG A 402 32.89 95.20 23.83
N LYS A 403 31.90 95.77 24.51
CA LYS A 403 30.77 95.04 25.08
C LYS A 403 29.83 94.44 24.02
N GLN A 404 29.55 95.15 22.94
CA GLN A 404 28.78 94.60 21.82
C GLN A 404 29.56 93.53 21.06
N ALA A 405 30.88 93.66 20.88
CA ALA A 405 31.70 92.60 20.31
C ALA A 405 31.81 91.38 21.23
N GLU A 406 31.92 91.55 22.56
CA GLU A 406 31.88 90.43 23.52
C GLU A 406 30.50 89.76 23.59
N ASN A 407 29.41 90.53 23.57
CA ASN A 407 28.05 89.98 23.55
C ASN A 407 27.73 89.30 22.21
N ALA A 408 28.09 89.89 21.07
CA ALA A 408 27.92 89.26 19.74
C ALA A 408 28.82 88.02 19.59
N ARG A 409 30.02 88.03 20.17
CA ARG A 409 30.88 86.84 20.24
C ARG A 409 30.28 85.76 21.13
N ARG A 410 29.70 86.12 22.28
CA ARG A 410 29.01 85.18 23.18
C ARG A 410 27.73 84.62 22.54
N GLU A 411 26.92 85.45 21.90
CA GLU A 411 25.72 85.04 21.15
C GLU A 411 26.08 84.17 19.95
N GLY A 412 27.11 84.53 19.18
CA GLY A 412 27.61 83.73 18.06
C GLY A 412 28.17 82.37 18.53
N MET A 413 28.86 82.34 19.67
CA MET A 413 29.39 81.12 20.27
C MET A 413 28.29 80.23 20.86
N LEU A 414 27.25 80.81 21.47
CA LEU A 414 26.07 80.09 21.93
C LEU A 414 25.24 79.54 20.77
N SER A 415 25.08 80.31 19.69
CA SER A 415 24.38 79.87 18.48
C SER A 415 25.14 78.74 17.77
N ALA A 416 26.47 78.86 17.65
CA ALA A 416 27.32 77.79 17.13
C ALA A 416 27.26 76.54 18.01
N ALA A 417 27.25 76.70 19.34
CA ALA A 417 27.11 75.59 20.28
C ALA A 417 25.73 74.90 20.17
N GLN A 418 24.64 75.65 19.97
CA GLN A 418 23.32 75.08 19.73
C GLN A 418 23.25 74.30 18.41
N GLN A 419 23.81 74.85 17.33
CA GLN A 419 23.88 74.14 16.04
C GLN A 419 24.71 72.85 16.14
N LEU A 420 25.86 72.89 16.83
CA LEU A 420 26.68 71.70 17.05
C LEU A 420 26.00 70.68 17.96
N GLU A 421 25.25 71.10 18.97
CA GLU A 421 24.47 70.22 19.85
C GLU A 421 23.40 69.45 19.06
N GLU A 422 22.73 70.12 18.12
CA GLU A 422 21.75 69.48 17.23
C GLU A 422 22.42 68.46 16.29
N VAL A 423 23.56 68.80 15.70
CA VAL A 423 24.36 67.86 14.88
C VAL A 423 24.82 66.66 15.69
N VAL A 424 25.33 66.86 16.91
CA VAL A 424 25.74 65.78 17.84
C VAL A 424 24.56 64.85 18.13
N LYS A 425 23.37 65.42 18.37
CA LYS A 425 22.15 64.64 18.64
C LYS A 425 21.72 63.81 17.43
N ILE A 426 21.80 64.37 16.22
CA ILE A 426 21.51 63.66 14.97
C ILE A 426 22.50 62.49 14.77
N ILE A 427 23.81 62.74 14.93
CA ILE A 427 24.84 61.69 14.77
C ILE A 427 24.66 60.58 15.81
N ALA A 428 24.38 60.93 17.07
CA ALA A 428 24.12 59.94 18.12
C ALA A 428 22.89 59.08 17.81
N SER A 429 21.81 59.69 17.32
CA SER A 429 20.61 58.96 16.90
C SER A 429 20.90 58.02 15.72
N ALA A 430 21.57 58.52 14.68
CA ALA A 430 21.94 57.73 13.51
C ALA A 430 22.89 56.58 13.87
N SER A 431 23.80 56.77 14.82
CA SER A 431 24.72 55.73 15.31
C SER A 431 23.96 54.60 16.01
N ASN A 432 23.00 54.94 16.89
CA ASN A 432 22.16 53.94 17.57
C ASN A 432 21.29 53.15 16.57
N GLU A 433 20.77 53.81 15.54
CA GLU A 433 19.97 53.16 14.49
C GLU A 433 20.85 52.22 13.62
N LEU A 434 22.07 52.64 13.29
CA LEU A 434 23.09 51.81 12.64
C LEU A 434 23.45 50.58 13.48
N GLU A 435 23.63 50.73 14.79
CA GLU A 435 23.93 49.60 15.68
C GLU A 435 22.80 48.56 15.68
N ALA A 436 21.54 49.01 15.71
CA ALA A 436 20.38 48.13 15.58
C ALA A 436 20.34 47.40 14.23
N HIS A 437 20.62 48.10 13.13
CA HIS A 437 20.68 47.51 11.79
C HIS A 437 21.83 46.49 11.64
N ILE A 438 23.00 46.77 12.23
CA ILE A 438 24.13 45.84 12.25
C ILE A 438 23.76 44.58 13.03
N GLY A 439 23.13 44.72 14.20
CA GLY A 439 22.64 43.58 14.98
C GLY A 439 21.64 42.71 14.19
N GLN A 440 20.70 43.35 13.50
CA GLN A 440 19.74 42.67 12.64
C GLN A 440 20.40 41.94 11.47
N ALA A 441 21.37 42.58 10.79
CA ALA A 441 22.07 41.98 9.66
C ALA A 441 22.93 40.77 10.09
N ASN A 442 23.59 40.84 11.25
CA ASN A 442 24.32 39.70 11.83
C ASN A 442 23.38 38.53 12.15
N HIS A 443 22.25 38.81 12.79
CA HIS A 443 21.24 37.77 13.09
C HIS A 443 20.73 37.11 11.81
N LEU A 444 20.36 37.91 10.81
CA LEU A 444 19.82 37.41 9.53
C LEU A 444 20.86 36.61 8.74
N SER A 445 22.13 37.01 8.78
CA SER A 445 23.23 36.27 8.14
C SER A 445 23.46 34.93 8.84
N GLY A 446 23.39 34.89 10.17
CA GLY A 446 23.47 33.64 10.94
C GLY A 446 22.30 32.69 10.65
N GLU A 447 21.07 33.19 10.58
CA GLU A 447 19.92 32.39 10.16
C GLU A 447 20.05 31.87 8.72
N SER A 448 20.59 32.69 7.82
CA SER A 448 20.83 32.28 6.42
C SER A 448 21.84 31.15 6.32
N ALA A 449 22.94 31.20 7.08
CA ALA A 449 23.94 30.12 7.12
C ALA A 449 23.33 28.79 7.61
N LEU A 450 22.48 28.82 8.64
CA LEU A 450 21.77 27.62 9.10
C LEU A 450 20.86 27.03 8.01
N ARG A 451 20.05 27.87 7.36
CA ARG A 451 19.17 27.43 6.26
C ARG A 451 19.94 26.89 5.06
N LEU A 452 21.11 27.45 4.75
CA LEU A 452 21.98 26.96 3.70
C LEU A 452 22.57 25.60 4.05
N GLY A 453 22.88 25.34 5.32
CA GLY A 453 23.28 24.01 5.80
C GLY A 453 22.20 22.94 5.61
N ASP A 454 20.94 23.28 5.93
CA ASP A 454 19.79 22.41 5.68
C ASP A 454 19.60 22.17 4.18
N ALA A 455 19.70 23.22 3.36
CA ALA A 455 19.61 23.12 1.91
C ALA A 455 20.72 22.24 1.32
N ALA A 456 21.97 22.38 1.78
CA ALA A 456 23.09 21.53 1.35
C ALA A 456 22.84 20.06 1.68
N THR A 457 22.30 19.78 2.87
CA THR A 457 21.93 18.42 3.28
C THR A 457 20.85 17.84 2.37
N ALA A 458 19.80 18.61 2.08
CA ALA A 458 18.73 18.22 1.17
C ALA A 458 19.25 17.99 -0.26
N MET A 459 20.17 18.82 -0.75
CA MET A 459 20.78 18.65 -2.07
C MET A 459 21.68 17.42 -2.16
N ASN A 460 22.38 17.04 -1.08
CA ASN A 460 23.13 15.80 -1.02
C ASN A 460 22.20 14.58 -1.05
N GLN A 461 21.08 14.63 -0.32
CA GLN A 461 20.05 13.58 -0.40
C GLN A 461 19.43 13.51 -1.80
N MET A 462 19.17 14.65 -2.45
CA MET A 462 18.65 14.71 -3.82
C MET A 462 19.62 14.05 -4.82
N ASN A 463 20.93 14.30 -4.69
CA ASN A 463 21.92 13.63 -5.53
C ASN A 463 21.91 12.10 -5.35
N ALA A 464 21.75 11.64 -4.11
CA ALA A 464 21.65 10.20 -3.83
C ALA A 464 20.42 9.59 -4.50
N THR A 465 19.24 10.24 -4.38
CA THR A 465 18.00 9.75 -5.00
C THR A 465 18.05 9.82 -6.53
N VAL A 466 18.63 10.87 -7.11
CA VAL A 466 18.79 11.00 -8.57
C VAL A 466 19.66 9.86 -9.13
N ARG A 467 20.76 9.49 -8.45
CA ARG A 467 21.59 8.35 -8.84
C ARG A 467 20.83 7.02 -8.73
N GLU A 468 20.00 6.88 -7.70
CA GLU A 468 19.14 5.70 -7.54
C GLU A 468 18.11 5.60 -8.67
N VAL A 469 17.48 6.72 -9.05
CA VAL A 469 16.56 6.78 -10.20
C VAL A 469 17.27 6.41 -11.49
N ALA A 470 18.48 6.93 -11.74
CA ALA A 470 19.27 6.57 -12.92
C ALA A 470 19.63 5.08 -12.96
N SER A 471 20.03 4.50 -11.82
CA SER A 471 20.32 3.07 -11.69
C SER A 471 19.08 2.19 -11.93
N ASN A 472 17.95 2.60 -11.37
CA ASN A 472 16.68 1.91 -11.55
C ASN A 472 16.20 2.00 -13.00
N ALA A 473 16.37 3.14 -13.66
CA ALA A 473 16.11 3.29 -15.09
C ALA A 473 17.00 2.34 -15.92
N SER A 474 18.31 2.31 -15.67
CA SER A 474 19.20 1.37 -16.37
C SER A 474 18.77 -0.09 -16.20
N SER A 475 18.37 -0.47 -14.98
CA SER A 475 17.89 -1.83 -14.68
C SER A 475 16.58 -2.14 -15.39
N ALA A 476 15.63 -1.20 -15.39
CA ALA A 476 14.35 -1.33 -16.11
C ALA A 476 14.56 -1.46 -17.62
N SER A 477 15.49 -0.71 -18.21
CA SER A 477 15.83 -0.85 -19.64
C SER A 477 16.35 -2.25 -19.96
N GLY A 478 17.22 -2.79 -19.11
CA GLY A 478 17.72 -4.17 -19.26
C GLY A 478 16.60 -5.22 -19.18
N MET A 479 15.64 -5.04 -18.27
CA MET A 479 14.46 -5.92 -18.18
C MET A 479 13.57 -5.80 -19.43
N SER A 480 13.38 -4.60 -19.97
CA SER A 480 12.64 -4.40 -21.22
C SER A 480 13.33 -5.09 -22.40
N ASP A 481 14.65 -5.00 -22.50
CA ASP A 481 15.43 -5.70 -23.53
C ASP A 481 15.29 -7.24 -23.40
N GLN A 482 15.33 -7.77 -22.17
CA GLN A 482 15.11 -9.20 -21.93
C GLN A 482 13.68 -9.64 -22.26
N THR A 483 12.69 -8.82 -21.92
CA THR A 483 11.27 -9.08 -22.22
C THR A 483 11.05 -9.13 -23.73
N ARG A 484 11.65 -8.18 -24.47
CA ARG A 484 11.63 -8.18 -25.94
C ARG A 484 12.23 -9.47 -26.50
N ALA A 485 13.42 -9.86 -26.06
CA ALA A 485 14.09 -11.07 -26.54
C ALA A 485 13.26 -12.35 -26.25
N ASN A 486 12.63 -12.42 -25.08
CA ASN A 486 11.76 -13.54 -24.73
C ASN A 486 10.50 -13.60 -25.62
N ALA A 487 9.89 -12.44 -25.90
CA ALA A 487 8.71 -12.37 -26.75
C ALA A 487 9.02 -12.69 -28.22
N GLU A 488 10.15 -12.21 -28.75
CA GLU A 488 10.65 -12.57 -30.09
C GLU A 488 10.92 -14.08 -30.21
N ASN A 489 11.51 -14.70 -29.17
CA ASN A 489 11.70 -16.14 -29.14
C ASN A 489 10.36 -16.88 -29.07
N GLY A 490 9.41 -16.40 -28.26
CA GLY A 490 8.04 -16.90 -28.22
C GLY A 490 7.37 -16.85 -29.59
N GLU A 491 7.51 -15.74 -30.32
CA GLU A 491 6.94 -15.58 -31.66
C GLU A 491 7.51 -16.62 -32.63
N LYS A 492 8.81 -16.87 -32.56
CA LYS A 492 9.48 -17.91 -33.35
C LYS A 492 8.94 -19.32 -33.04
N ILE A 493 8.70 -19.63 -31.77
CA ILE A 493 8.13 -20.93 -31.35
C ILE A 493 6.70 -21.07 -31.90
N VAL A 494 5.88 -20.01 -31.82
CA VAL A 494 4.52 -20.01 -32.38
C VAL A 494 4.56 -20.22 -33.90
N GLN A 495 5.50 -19.58 -34.61
CA GLN A 495 5.67 -19.78 -36.04
C GLN A 495 6.01 -21.25 -36.38
N GLN A 496 6.89 -21.88 -35.62
CA GLN A 496 7.21 -23.31 -35.78
C GLN A 496 6.03 -24.23 -35.45
N ALA A 497 5.19 -23.84 -34.49
CA ALA A 497 3.96 -24.55 -34.16
C ALA A 497 2.97 -24.47 -35.34
N LEU A 498 2.78 -23.29 -35.94
CA LEU A 498 1.94 -23.10 -37.12
C LEU A 498 2.38 -23.98 -38.30
N GLU A 499 3.68 -24.05 -38.58
CA GLU A 499 4.23 -24.95 -39.62
C GLU A 499 3.95 -26.43 -39.31
N SER A 500 3.96 -26.82 -38.04
CA SER A 500 3.67 -28.19 -37.63
C SER A 500 2.19 -28.52 -37.71
N ILE A 501 1.32 -27.56 -37.36
CA ILE A 501 -0.13 -27.68 -37.49
C ILE A 501 -0.53 -27.81 -38.96
N ASP A 502 0.08 -27.02 -39.86
CA ASP A 502 -0.15 -27.12 -41.30
C ASP A 502 0.25 -28.49 -41.89
N ARG A 503 1.35 -29.08 -41.39
CA ARG A 503 1.71 -30.47 -41.74
C ARG A 503 0.66 -31.47 -41.27
N VAL A 504 0.13 -31.33 -40.05
CA VAL A 504 -0.95 -32.19 -39.53
C VAL A 504 -2.23 -32.01 -40.35
N HIS A 505 -2.57 -30.79 -40.74
CA HIS A 505 -3.69 -30.50 -41.64
C HIS A 505 -3.54 -31.26 -42.96
N THR A 506 -2.36 -31.17 -43.59
CA THR A 506 -2.06 -31.82 -44.88
C THR A 506 -2.15 -33.34 -44.79
N VAL A 507 -1.56 -33.95 -43.75
CA VAL A 507 -1.62 -35.42 -43.53
C VAL A 507 -3.05 -35.88 -43.25
N SER A 508 -3.81 -35.11 -42.46
CA SER A 508 -5.20 -35.43 -42.15
C SER A 508 -6.09 -35.37 -43.39
N GLN A 509 -5.87 -34.37 -44.26
CA GLN A 509 -6.59 -34.26 -45.52
C GLN A 509 -6.27 -35.45 -46.46
N ALA A 510 -4.99 -35.82 -46.61
CA ALA A 510 -4.60 -36.98 -47.39
C ALA A 510 -5.23 -38.28 -46.84
N LEU A 511 -5.25 -38.45 -45.51
CA LEU A 511 -5.88 -39.62 -44.88
C LEU A 511 -7.40 -39.66 -45.15
N LYS A 512 -8.07 -38.50 -45.18
CA LYS A 512 -9.50 -38.42 -45.55
C LYS A 512 -9.73 -38.96 -46.96
N ASP A 513 -8.89 -38.55 -47.90
CA ASP A 513 -8.99 -38.94 -49.31
C ASP A 513 -8.69 -40.45 -49.51
N ASP A 514 -7.68 -40.97 -48.81
CA ASP A 514 -7.34 -42.40 -48.80
C ASP A 514 -8.49 -43.26 -48.24
N MET A 515 -9.13 -42.81 -47.16
CA MET A 515 -10.31 -43.48 -46.60
C MET A 515 -11.49 -43.45 -47.58
N GLY A 516 -11.68 -42.36 -48.32
CA GLY A 516 -12.66 -42.29 -49.41
C GLY A 516 -12.41 -43.37 -50.47
N THR A 517 -11.16 -43.49 -50.91
CA THR A 517 -10.74 -44.51 -51.88
C THR A 517 -10.95 -45.94 -51.35
N LEU A 518 -10.62 -46.20 -50.08
CA LEU A 518 -10.84 -47.50 -49.44
C LEU A 518 -12.33 -47.85 -49.37
N ASN A 519 -13.19 -46.87 -49.07
CA ASN A 519 -14.64 -47.06 -49.07
C ASN A 519 -15.14 -47.44 -50.47
N ASP A 520 -14.66 -46.78 -51.52
CA ASP A 520 -15.03 -47.08 -52.91
C ASP A 520 -14.59 -48.49 -53.33
N HIS A 521 -13.39 -48.92 -52.93
CA HIS A 521 -12.91 -50.29 -53.14
C HIS A 521 -13.76 -51.32 -52.40
N ALA A 522 -14.12 -51.06 -51.14
CA ALA A 522 -14.98 -51.95 -50.37
C ALA A 522 -16.38 -52.08 -51.01
N GLN A 523 -16.95 -50.97 -51.51
CA GLN A 523 -18.20 -51.01 -52.27
C GLN A 523 -18.09 -51.81 -53.58
N ALA A 524 -16.97 -51.70 -54.30
CA ALA A 524 -16.73 -52.48 -55.51
C ALA A 524 -16.65 -53.98 -55.22
N ILE A 525 -15.96 -54.38 -54.15
CA ILE A 525 -15.89 -55.79 -53.72
C ILE A 525 -17.27 -56.29 -53.34
N ASN A 526 -18.07 -55.51 -52.59
CA ASN A 526 -19.43 -55.90 -52.22
C ASN A 526 -20.32 -56.18 -53.46
N ARG A 527 -20.18 -55.38 -54.52
CA ARG A 527 -20.89 -55.63 -55.80
C ARG A 527 -20.46 -56.96 -56.43
N ILE A 528 -19.17 -57.27 -56.41
CA ILE A 528 -18.65 -58.55 -56.92
C ILE A 528 -19.17 -59.73 -56.09
N MET A 529 -19.20 -59.60 -54.76
CA MET A 529 -19.72 -60.65 -53.87
C MET A 529 -21.20 -60.94 -54.15
N ASN A 530 -22.02 -59.91 -54.39
CA ASN A 530 -23.42 -60.12 -54.77
C ASN A 530 -23.55 -60.94 -56.08
N VAL A 531 -22.75 -60.62 -57.11
CA VAL A 531 -22.73 -61.38 -58.36
C VAL A 531 -22.28 -62.83 -58.13
N ILE A 532 -21.27 -63.07 -57.30
CA ILE A 532 -20.82 -64.43 -56.96
C ILE A 532 -21.91 -65.19 -56.21
N SER A 533 -22.61 -64.54 -55.27
CA SER A 533 -23.73 -65.13 -54.54
C SER A 533 -24.86 -65.53 -55.49
N ASP A 534 -25.21 -64.66 -56.44
CA ASP A 534 -26.23 -64.92 -57.45
C ASP A 534 -25.84 -66.09 -58.36
N ILE A 535 -24.57 -66.16 -58.79
CA ILE A 535 -24.04 -67.28 -59.59
C ILE A 535 -24.09 -68.58 -58.79
N ALA A 536 -23.72 -68.54 -57.51
CA ALA A 536 -23.75 -69.72 -56.65
C ALA A 536 -25.19 -70.20 -56.42
N ASP A 537 -26.15 -69.30 -56.21
CA ASP A 537 -27.57 -69.65 -56.09
C ASP A 537 -28.13 -70.26 -57.40
N GLN A 538 -27.80 -69.67 -58.56
CA GLN A 538 -28.15 -70.25 -59.86
C GLN A 538 -27.51 -71.64 -60.06
N THR A 539 -26.25 -71.82 -59.66
CA THR A 539 -25.54 -73.09 -59.74
C THR A 539 -26.18 -74.14 -58.83
N ASN A 540 -26.62 -73.74 -57.64
CA ASN A 540 -27.36 -74.58 -56.70
C ASN A 540 -28.70 -75.06 -57.30
N LEU A 541 -29.45 -74.17 -57.95
CA LEU A 541 -30.69 -74.51 -58.64
C LEU A 541 -30.48 -75.42 -59.86
N LEU A 542 -29.44 -75.17 -60.66
CA LEU A 542 -29.06 -76.03 -61.79
C LEU A 542 -28.67 -77.44 -61.32
N ALA A 543 -27.87 -77.52 -60.25
CA ALA A 543 -27.45 -78.77 -59.64
C ALA A 543 -28.65 -79.55 -59.07
N LEU A 544 -29.60 -78.86 -58.44
CA LEU A 544 -30.85 -79.47 -57.96
C LEU A 544 -31.67 -80.06 -59.10
N ASN A 545 -31.87 -79.30 -60.18
CA ASN A 545 -32.59 -79.79 -61.37
C ASN A 545 -31.89 -80.99 -62.01
N ALA A 546 -30.56 -80.97 -62.08
CA ALA A 546 -29.77 -82.10 -62.57
C ALA A 546 -29.87 -83.33 -61.67
N ALA A 547 -29.89 -83.16 -60.35
CA ALA A 547 -30.08 -84.25 -59.39
C ALA A 547 -31.48 -84.88 -59.52
N ILE A 548 -32.52 -84.06 -59.75
CA ILE A 548 -33.88 -84.54 -60.00
C ILE A 548 -33.94 -85.37 -61.28
N GLU A 549 -33.37 -84.90 -62.38
CA GLU A 549 -33.41 -85.61 -63.66
C GLU A 549 -32.55 -86.89 -63.63
N ALA A 550 -31.44 -86.87 -62.90
CA ALA A 550 -30.62 -88.06 -62.63
C ALA A 550 -31.37 -89.12 -61.81
N ALA A 551 -32.16 -88.71 -60.81
CA ALA A 551 -33.03 -89.62 -60.06
C ALA A 551 -34.15 -90.20 -60.94
N ARG A 552 -34.65 -89.41 -61.90
CA ARG A 552 -35.67 -89.81 -62.86
C ARG A 552 -35.20 -90.88 -63.84
N ALA A 553 -33.92 -90.88 -64.19
CA ALA A 553 -33.27 -91.87 -65.06
C ALA A 553 -32.95 -93.21 -64.36
N GLY A 554 -33.22 -93.36 -63.06
CA GLY A 554 -33.03 -94.62 -62.31
C GLY A 554 -31.56 -95.05 -62.21
N GLU A 555 -31.28 -96.35 -62.36
CA GLU A 555 -29.92 -96.92 -62.24
C GLU A 555 -28.92 -96.31 -63.25
N ALA A 556 -29.37 -95.84 -64.42
CA ALA A 556 -28.51 -95.21 -65.43
C ALA A 556 -28.04 -93.80 -65.04
N GLY A 557 -28.79 -93.09 -64.19
CA GLY A 557 -28.49 -91.71 -63.76
C GLY A 557 -27.65 -91.61 -62.50
N ARG A 558 -27.34 -92.74 -61.84
CA ARG A 558 -26.74 -92.76 -60.51
C ARG A 558 -25.37 -92.07 -60.41
N GLY A 559 -24.53 -92.19 -61.44
CA GLY A 559 -23.24 -91.47 -61.48
C GLY A 559 -23.41 -89.95 -61.65
N PHE A 560 -24.43 -89.53 -62.39
CA PHE A 560 -24.72 -88.11 -62.62
C PHE A 560 -25.34 -87.45 -61.38
N ALA A 561 -26.16 -88.18 -60.62
CA ALA A 561 -26.75 -87.72 -59.37
C ALA A 561 -25.69 -87.35 -58.32
N VAL A 562 -24.63 -88.16 -58.20
CA VAL A 562 -23.52 -87.89 -57.25
C VAL A 562 -22.78 -86.60 -57.62
N VAL A 563 -22.52 -86.38 -58.92
CA VAL A 563 -21.87 -85.14 -59.39
C VAL A 563 -22.78 -83.94 -59.15
N ALA A 564 -24.08 -84.05 -59.43
CA ALA A 564 -25.04 -82.99 -59.19
C ALA A 564 -25.11 -82.61 -57.69
N ASP A 565 -25.16 -83.59 -56.77
CA ASP A 565 -25.12 -83.32 -55.33
C ASP A 565 -23.80 -82.68 -54.87
N GLU A 566 -22.66 -83.05 -55.46
CA GLU A 566 -21.36 -82.44 -55.14
C GLU A 566 -21.28 -80.99 -55.63
N VAL A 567 -21.81 -80.70 -56.83
CA VAL A 567 -21.94 -79.32 -57.34
C VAL A 567 -22.89 -78.50 -56.48
N ARG A 568 -24.00 -79.09 -56.02
CA ARG A 568 -24.96 -78.44 -55.10
C ARG A 568 -24.29 -78.03 -53.79
N LYS A 569 -23.56 -78.96 -53.15
CA LYS A 569 -22.81 -78.67 -51.92
C LYS A 569 -21.71 -77.62 -52.14
N LEU A 570 -21.04 -77.64 -53.30
CA LEU A 570 -20.04 -76.64 -53.63
C LEU A 570 -20.67 -75.25 -53.80
N ALA A 571 -21.85 -75.17 -54.41
CA ALA A 571 -22.62 -73.95 -54.54
C ALA A 571 -23.10 -73.41 -53.17
N GLU A 572 -23.63 -74.28 -52.29
CA GLU A 572 -23.98 -73.93 -50.90
C GLU A 572 -22.78 -73.39 -50.12
N LYS A 573 -21.62 -74.05 -50.24
CA LYS A 573 -20.36 -73.61 -49.60
C LYS A 573 -19.85 -72.28 -50.16
N THR A 574 -20.06 -72.04 -51.45
CA THR A 574 -19.69 -70.78 -52.12
C THR A 574 -20.59 -69.63 -51.64
N MET A 575 -21.90 -69.86 -51.51
CA MET A 575 -22.83 -68.88 -50.94
C MET A 575 -22.48 -68.53 -49.50
N ALA A 576 -22.20 -69.53 -48.66
CA ALA A 576 -21.80 -69.31 -47.27
C ALA A 576 -20.50 -68.48 -47.18
N SER A 577 -19.47 -68.85 -47.96
CA SER A 577 -18.20 -68.12 -47.99
C SER A 577 -18.37 -66.69 -48.52
N THR A 578 -19.25 -66.49 -49.49
CA THR A 578 -19.56 -65.18 -50.07
C THR A 578 -20.25 -64.27 -49.07
N ASN A 579 -21.16 -64.83 -48.27
CA ASN A 579 -21.81 -64.12 -47.17
C ASN A 579 -20.82 -63.72 -46.07
N ASP A 580 -19.90 -64.61 -45.70
CA ASP A 580 -18.85 -64.32 -44.71
C ASP A 580 -17.93 -63.17 -45.19
N VAL A 581 -17.53 -63.17 -46.46
CA VAL A 581 -16.75 -62.07 -47.05
C VAL A 581 -17.60 -60.79 -47.12
N GLY A 582 -18.89 -60.87 -47.47
CA GLY A 582 -19.81 -59.73 -47.46
C GLY A 582 -19.89 -59.07 -46.08
N ASN A 583 -20.01 -59.86 -45.03
CA ASN A 583 -19.99 -59.38 -43.64
C ASN A 583 -18.67 -58.69 -43.29
N ALA A 584 -17.53 -59.25 -43.70
CA ALA A 584 -16.22 -58.63 -43.49
C ALA A 584 -16.09 -57.28 -44.24
N ILE A 585 -16.61 -57.19 -45.47
CA ILE A 585 -16.62 -55.95 -46.26
C ILE A 585 -17.53 -54.90 -45.63
N ALA A 586 -18.70 -55.29 -45.12
CA ALA A 586 -19.58 -54.39 -44.40
C ALA A 586 -18.90 -53.82 -43.12
N ALA A 587 -18.17 -54.67 -42.38
CA ALA A 587 -17.38 -54.23 -41.23
C ALA A 587 -16.26 -53.24 -41.63
N ILE A 588 -15.58 -53.47 -42.76
CA ILE A 588 -14.58 -52.54 -43.30
C ILE A 588 -15.25 -51.20 -43.65
N GLN A 589 -16.37 -51.21 -44.37
CA GLN A 589 -17.11 -49.98 -44.72
C GLN A 589 -17.51 -49.17 -43.49
N GLN A 590 -18.03 -49.84 -42.46
CA GLN A 590 -18.40 -49.21 -41.19
C GLN A 590 -17.18 -48.59 -40.49
N SER A 591 -16.06 -49.31 -40.45
CA SER A 591 -14.81 -48.83 -39.83
C SER A 591 -14.23 -47.63 -40.59
N THR A 592 -14.26 -47.66 -41.93
CA THR A 592 -13.81 -46.57 -42.79
C THR A 592 -14.67 -45.33 -42.59
N ALA A 593 -16.01 -45.46 -42.56
CA ALA A 593 -16.92 -44.34 -42.31
C ALA A 593 -16.67 -43.69 -40.94
N LYS A 594 -16.44 -44.51 -39.90
CA LYS A 594 -16.06 -44.00 -38.57
C LYS A 594 -14.72 -43.27 -38.57
N SER A 595 -13.75 -43.77 -39.33
CA SER A 595 -12.42 -43.16 -39.47
C SER A 595 -12.50 -41.82 -40.18
N VAL A 596 -13.30 -41.71 -41.25
CA VAL A 596 -13.56 -40.42 -41.94
C VAL A 596 -14.14 -39.39 -40.97
N GLY A 597 -15.16 -39.74 -40.17
CA GLY A 597 -15.73 -38.81 -39.19
C GLY A 597 -14.74 -38.37 -38.12
N SER A 598 -13.80 -39.24 -37.73
CA SER A 598 -12.74 -38.91 -36.78
C SER A 598 -11.70 -37.96 -37.38
N VAL A 599 -11.35 -38.16 -38.66
CA VAL A 599 -10.46 -37.26 -39.41
C VAL A 599 -11.11 -35.89 -39.63
N GLU A 600 -12.41 -35.82 -39.92
CA GLU A 600 -13.13 -34.55 -40.04
C GLU A 600 -13.14 -33.77 -38.73
N ASN A 601 -13.35 -34.45 -37.60
CA ASN A 601 -13.24 -33.80 -36.29
C ASN A 601 -11.80 -33.30 -36.03
N ALA A 602 -10.78 -34.11 -36.36
CA ALA A 602 -9.38 -33.70 -36.24
C ALA A 602 -9.07 -32.44 -37.08
N LEU A 603 -9.60 -32.35 -38.30
CA LEU A 603 -9.44 -31.16 -39.16
C LEU A 603 -10.08 -29.90 -38.54
N GLU A 604 -11.24 -30.01 -37.88
CA GLU A 604 -11.85 -28.86 -37.19
C GLU A 604 -11.05 -28.44 -35.94
N GLN A 605 -10.50 -29.41 -35.19
CA GLN A 605 -9.60 -29.11 -34.07
C GLN A 605 -8.32 -28.43 -34.53
N VAL A 606 -7.74 -28.88 -35.64
CA VAL A 606 -6.56 -28.26 -36.27
C VAL A 606 -6.84 -26.81 -36.66
N LYS A 607 -8.00 -26.52 -37.25
CA LYS A 607 -8.41 -25.15 -37.56
C LYS A 607 -8.49 -24.26 -36.32
N THR A 608 -9.10 -24.78 -35.24
CA THR A 608 -9.18 -24.07 -33.96
C THR A 608 -7.80 -23.81 -33.36
N ALA A 609 -6.90 -24.80 -33.41
CA ALA A 609 -5.52 -24.67 -32.95
C ALA A 609 -4.74 -23.61 -33.75
N THR A 610 -4.94 -23.54 -35.07
CA THR A 610 -4.36 -22.51 -35.93
C THR A 610 -4.83 -21.11 -35.54
N GLU A 611 -6.11 -20.94 -35.22
CA GLU A 611 -6.65 -19.64 -34.77
C GLU A 611 -6.00 -19.19 -33.45
N PHE A 612 -5.90 -20.08 -32.46
CA PHE A 612 -5.24 -19.77 -31.19
C PHE A 612 -3.75 -19.48 -31.33
N ALA A 613 -3.05 -20.22 -32.19
CA ALA A 613 -1.64 -19.96 -32.47
C ALA A 613 -1.43 -18.58 -33.12
N ASN A 614 -2.25 -18.20 -34.10
CA ASN A 614 -2.19 -16.86 -34.72
C ASN A 614 -2.43 -15.74 -33.68
N ARG A 615 -3.48 -15.86 -32.86
CA ARG A 615 -3.77 -14.89 -31.80
C ARG A 615 -2.63 -14.78 -30.77
N SER A 616 -1.99 -15.90 -30.46
CA SER A 616 -0.82 -15.92 -29.56
C SER A 616 0.37 -15.19 -30.20
N GLY A 617 0.59 -15.38 -31.50
CA GLY A 617 1.61 -14.66 -32.26
C GLY A 617 1.38 -13.14 -32.30
N GLU A 618 0.14 -12.70 -32.48
CA GLU A 618 -0.23 -11.28 -32.41
C GLU A 618 0.04 -10.66 -31.03
N ALA A 619 -0.35 -11.36 -29.96
CA ALA A 619 -0.10 -10.91 -28.59
C ALA A 619 1.39 -10.77 -28.29
N LEU A 620 2.22 -11.72 -28.76
CA LEU A 620 3.68 -11.65 -28.62
C LEU A 620 4.27 -10.45 -29.36
N ARG A 621 3.77 -10.17 -30.57
CA ARG A 621 4.15 -8.97 -31.34
C ARG A 621 3.81 -7.67 -30.61
N GLU A 622 2.66 -7.63 -29.94
CA GLU A 622 2.26 -6.49 -29.10
C GLU A 622 3.19 -6.32 -27.89
N ILE A 623 3.59 -7.43 -27.23
CA ILE A 623 4.56 -7.41 -26.14
C ILE A 623 5.92 -6.85 -26.60
N VAL A 624 6.40 -7.26 -27.78
CA VAL A 624 7.64 -6.72 -28.37
C VAL A 624 7.56 -5.20 -28.55
N ASN A 625 6.47 -4.69 -29.13
CA ASN A 625 6.27 -3.26 -29.32
C ASN A 625 6.19 -2.49 -28.00
N ASN A 626 5.50 -3.04 -27.00
CA ASN A 626 5.39 -2.43 -25.67
C ASN A 626 6.76 -2.40 -24.97
N ALA A 627 7.54 -3.47 -25.04
CA ALA A 627 8.88 -3.53 -24.47
C ALA A 627 9.82 -2.49 -25.11
N LEU A 628 9.72 -2.27 -26.43
CA LEU A 628 10.47 -1.22 -27.13
C LEU A 628 10.08 0.18 -26.62
N SER A 629 8.78 0.47 -26.56
CA SER A 629 8.27 1.76 -26.08
C SER A 629 8.69 2.03 -24.63
N THR A 630 8.61 1.02 -23.76
CA THR A 630 9.09 1.13 -22.37
C THR A 630 10.59 1.40 -22.31
N ALA A 631 11.40 0.68 -23.10
CA ALA A 631 12.84 0.90 -23.13
C ALA A 631 13.20 2.34 -23.53
N ASP A 632 12.51 2.91 -24.52
CA ASP A 632 12.74 4.29 -24.97
C ASP A 632 12.33 5.32 -23.89
N GLN A 633 11.19 5.13 -23.22
CA GLN A 633 10.78 5.98 -22.10
C GLN A 633 11.77 5.93 -20.93
N VAL A 634 12.27 4.73 -20.63
CA VAL A 634 13.25 4.53 -19.56
C VAL A 634 14.58 5.20 -19.88
N ARG A 635 15.03 5.17 -21.15
CA ARG A 635 16.23 5.94 -21.57
C ARG A 635 16.02 7.44 -21.37
N ALA A 636 14.84 7.96 -21.68
CA ALA A 636 14.53 9.38 -21.43
C ALA A 636 14.60 9.75 -19.93
N ILE A 637 14.13 8.85 -19.05
CA ILE A 637 14.28 9.03 -17.59
C ILE A 637 15.75 9.04 -17.17
N ALA A 638 16.57 8.15 -17.73
CA ALA A 638 18.01 8.11 -17.43
C ALA A 638 18.69 9.42 -17.83
N THR A 639 18.43 9.94 -19.04
CA THR A 639 18.95 11.23 -19.49
C THR A 639 18.47 12.39 -18.60
N ALA A 640 17.18 12.45 -18.25
CA ALA A 640 16.66 13.47 -17.35
C ALA A 640 17.30 13.40 -15.95
N SER A 641 17.63 12.20 -15.49
CA SER A 641 18.32 12.00 -14.20
C SER A 641 19.77 12.49 -14.26
N GLU A 642 20.48 12.29 -15.37
CA GLU A 642 21.82 12.85 -15.58
C GLU A 642 21.79 14.39 -15.59
N GLU A 643 20.81 15.01 -16.27
CA GLU A 643 20.62 16.46 -16.25
C GLU A 643 20.27 17.00 -14.85
N GLN A 644 19.42 16.29 -14.10
CA GLN A 644 19.11 16.63 -12.71
C GLN A 644 20.33 16.52 -11.80
N SER A 645 21.21 15.54 -12.02
CA SER A 645 22.44 15.40 -11.25
C SER A 645 23.36 16.60 -11.49
N ALA A 646 23.54 17.01 -12.75
CA ALA A 646 24.35 18.19 -13.10
C ALA A 646 23.79 19.47 -12.46
N THR A 647 22.47 19.67 -12.53
CA THR A 647 21.79 20.82 -11.93
C THR A 647 21.93 20.81 -10.40
N SER A 648 21.85 19.63 -9.78
CA SER A 648 21.99 19.49 -8.33
C SER A 648 23.40 19.85 -7.85
N GLU A 649 24.43 19.50 -8.61
CA GLU A 649 25.80 19.92 -8.34
C GLU A 649 25.99 21.43 -8.45
N GLU A 650 25.34 22.07 -9.44
CA GLU A 650 25.38 23.52 -9.62
C GLU A 650 24.69 24.28 -8.47
N ILE A 651 23.53 23.78 -8.02
CA ILE A 651 22.85 24.32 -6.84
C ILE A 651 23.73 24.17 -5.60
N ASN A 652 24.38 23.01 -5.42
CA ASN A 652 25.26 22.79 -4.28
C ASN A 652 26.45 23.77 -4.28
N ARG A 653 27.05 24.07 -5.44
CA ARG A 653 28.08 25.12 -5.57
C ARG A 653 27.52 26.50 -5.21
N SER A 654 26.29 26.79 -5.62
CA SER A 654 25.62 28.07 -5.31
C SER A 654 25.36 28.21 -3.81
N ILE A 655 24.99 27.13 -3.12
CA ILE A 655 24.79 27.13 -1.66
C ILE A 655 26.10 27.48 -0.94
N VAL A 656 27.21 26.90 -1.36
CA VAL A 656 28.54 27.22 -0.81
C VAL A 656 28.89 28.70 -1.03
N ASP A 657 28.72 29.22 -2.24
CA ASP A 657 29.01 30.64 -2.54
C ASP A 657 28.15 31.61 -1.69
N VAL A 658 26.86 31.31 -1.51
CA VAL A 658 25.99 32.15 -0.67
C VAL A 658 26.38 32.03 0.81
N ASN A 659 26.82 30.85 1.26
CA ASN A 659 27.27 30.66 2.64
C ASN A 659 28.55 31.48 2.92
N ASP A 660 29.51 31.45 2.00
CA ASP A 660 30.74 32.25 2.10
C ASP A 660 30.42 33.76 2.13
N ARG A 661 29.43 34.21 1.34
CA ARG A 661 28.95 35.61 1.36
C ARG A 661 28.25 35.99 2.67
N ALA A 662 27.49 35.06 3.28
CA ALA A 662 26.88 35.29 4.58
C ALA A 662 27.96 35.46 5.67
N GLU A 663 29.02 34.65 5.64
CA GLU A 663 30.16 34.78 6.55
C GLU A 663 30.91 36.11 6.34
N GLN A 664 31.15 36.51 5.09
CA GLN A 664 31.73 37.82 4.78
C GLN A 664 30.86 38.98 5.28
N THR A 665 29.54 38.84 5.21
CA THR A 665 28.59 39.84 5.73
C THR A 665 28.74 39.97 7.24
N VAL A 666 28.86 38.87 7.98
CA VAL A 666 29.11 38.90 9.43
C VAL A 666 30.44 39.62 9.75
N HIS A 667 31.50 39.32 9.00
CA HIS A 667 32.78 40.02 9.17
C HIS A 667 32.67 41.53 8.91
N ALA A 668 31.99 41.93 7.83
CA ALA A 668 31.77 43.34 7.50
C ALA A 668 30.92 44.06 8.55
N MET A 669 29.87 43.40 9.07
CA MET A 669 29.01 43.93 10.12
C MET A 669 29.75 44.09 11.45
N ASN A 670 30.63 43.16 11.80
CA ASN A 670 31.48 43.30 13.00
C ASN A 670 32.46 44.48 12.87
N ALA A 671 33.05 44.68 11.69
CA ALA A 671 33.89 45.86 11.43
C ALA A 671 33.09 47.17 11.50
N ALA A 672 31.87 47.18 10.95
CA ALA A 672 30.96 48.32 11.03
C ALA A 672 30.55 48.62 12.48
N SER A 673 30.31 47.59 13.30
CA SER A 673 30.01 47.75 14.73
C SER A 673 31.15 48.47 15.48
N SER A 674 32.40 48.10 15.19
CA SER A 674 33.57 48.78 15.76
C SER A 674 33.62 50.25 15.34
N ALA A 675 33.41 50.55 14.06
CA ALA A 675 33.42 51.91 13.55
C ALA A 675 32.28 52.79 14.14
N VAL A 676 31.09 52.22 14.34
CA VAL A 676 29.96 52.90 14.99
C VAL A 676 30.26 53.17 16.46
N THR A 677 30.94 52.24 17.14
CA THR A 677 31.39 52.43 18.53
C THR A 677 32.38 53.60 18.64
N ASP A 678 33.36 53.66 17.73
CA ASP A 678 34.33 54.77 17.67
C ASP A 678 33.64 56.10 17.37
N LEU A 679 32.65 56.10 16.46
CA LEU A 679 31.85 57.28 16.13
C LEU A 679 31.03 57.77 17.33
N ALA A 680 30.44 56.85 18.11
CA ALA A 680 29.72 57.18 19.32
C ALA A 680 30.64 57.82 20.38
N GLU A 681 31.89 57.34 20.51
CA GLU A 681 32.89 57.92 21.40
C GLU A 681 33.31 59.34 20.96
N GLN A 682 33.58 59.54 19.66
CA GLN A 682 33.88 60.87 19.11
C GLN A 682 32.73 61.85 19.30
N THR A 683 31.49 61.39 19.09
CA THR A 683 30.27 62.19 19.28
C THR A 683 30.09 62.63 20.73
N LYS A 684 30.40 61.75 21.68
CA LYS A 684 30.41 62.07 23.12
C LYS A 684 31.49 63.10 23.47
N SER A 685 32.68 62.97 22.90
CA SER A 685 33.76 63.96 23.07
C SER A 685 33.37 65.34 22.52
N LEU A 686 32.78 65.37 21.33
CA LEU A 686 32.27 66.60 20.71
C LEU A 686 31.16 67.24 21.57
N GLY A 687 30.24 66.44 22.11
CA GLY A 687 29.19 66.91 23.03
C GLY A 687 29.74 67.56 24.29
N ASN A 688 30.83 67.03 24.87
CA ASN A 688 31.50 67.65 26.01
C ASN A 688 32.14 69.00 25.62
N LEU A 689 32.77 69.08 24.45
CA LEU A 689 33.39 70.32 23.95
C LEU A 689 32.35 71.43 23.73
N VAL A 690 31.19 71.06 23.20
CA VAL A 690 30.03 71.97 23.03
C VAL A 690 29.49 72.45 24.38
N ALA A 691 29.46 71.58 25.40
CA ALA A 691 29.05 71.96 26.75
C ALA A 691 30.04 72.95 27.40
N ASP A 692 31.33 72.78 27.16
CA ASP A 692 32.36 73.72 27.63
C ASP A 692 32.30 75.06 26.90
N MET A 693 32.01 75.06 25.58
CA MET A 693 31.77 76.29 24.80
C MET A 693 30.59 77.10 25.33
N LYS A 694 29.53 76.46 25.84
CA LYS A 694 28.38 77.15 26.45
C LYS A 694 28.71 77.76 27.82
N ARG A 695 29.71 77.22 28.53
CA ARG A 695 30.13 77.71 29.85
C ARG A 695 31.17 78.84 29.78
N SER A 696 31.80 79.02 28.62
CA SER A 696 32.82 80.02 28.31
C SER A 696 32.19 81.35 27.89
#